data_AF-A0AAD8C4R9-F1
#
_entry.id   AF-A0AAD8C4R9-F1
#
_cell.length_a   1.000
_cell.length_b   1.000
_cell.length_c   1.000
_cell.angle_alpha   90.00
_cell.angle_beta   90.00
_cell.angle_gamma   90.00
#
_symmetry.space_group_name_H-M   'P 1'
#
loop_
_entity.id
_entity.type
_entity.pdbx_description
1 polymer ?
#
loop_
_entity_poly.entity_id
_entity_poly.type
_entity_poly.pdbx_seq_one_letter_code
_entity_poly.pdbx_strand_id
1 'polypeptide(L)'
;MSRPKTAGKKAGPIPAVGPGSKIAGINDVLRKLILINPTKKGPVVTVAFQSVGFKLLPLEIFKNEELMQLTTKFLVQFNKIKYLPKEVNVLVNLQHIDIRHNRVKSIPPTMFQCLFLEYVDCTGNIIRSIPPNIKNCVYLQTFICENNKIKAIPKTISACEDLRYLNCKLNQIKRIPKTLYEIGAKIDLSWNKLRALVSAKVKKSGLQWLDVSHNEISVIPNNLEKVHTLTYIDLSYNNLSSLPEEFSSMRFLRELNLSYNQLTRLFSSINKFLYSLAILRVSNNQLSELPEDFGSFKVIEVIDLSHNQLEHFSETITDLRDLQVLILSHNKLENIDCLVRVAALEELKVDHNALTRLPENMHCMAKLIHFDFSYNRILTLPETLNTIISLKDVLGAHNDISVMPESIGKHQLLRTLDLRENSIKALPEDIRRLRTIEILRLGKNKLSTLPENMDIMEYLREIDVCDNHLPEVPFNKSLEIINVANNPFPLLSETPKSSIARIGEKDLARTMTHLDLCNTALDLFPIGICSLRLLVTLKVANNQIKEIPAEIGNLKMLEVFHAYDNQIREIPMQMDLLHQLEYFDLSRNKVFLVPFNLAKLNKIIHLDLSYNVIMELPESFNRLDHLTYLDLSHNELTVLPEQRIDALASVLKLNLSTNHLMDFPIALCFLYRLQHLDFSQNDLAVIPEQIVRLKNLETLDFHDNLIESLPESLLKMKVLSKLDVSDNKIQFFPLKMDLLSSHCEINKEDQNPYKARTSSLVENYMDYDELDEDREDNDTEKYDNESVDSTIVEKSKSRSKTKKK
;
A
#
# COMPACT_ATOMS: atom_id res chain seq x y z
N MET A 1 34.61 16.54 16.10
CA MET A 1 35.11 17.82 16.65
C MET A 1 34.60 18.98 15.80
N SER A 2 33.96 19.92 16.50
CA SER A 2 33.47 21.27 16.15
C SER A 2 33.72 21.87 14.75
N ARG A 3 32.62 22.19 14.06
CA ARG A 3 32.53 23.28 13.05
C ARG A 3 32.78 24.65 13.70
N PRO A 4 33.27 25.64 12.92
CA PRO A 4 32.84 27.02 13.08
C PRO A 4 31.84 27.39 11.98
N LYS A 5 30.67 27.91 12.42
CA LYS A 5 29.80 28.77 11.61
C LYS A 5 30.34 30.19 11.74
N THR A 6 30.59 30.87 10.63
CA THR A 6 30.34 32.32 10.53
C THR A 6 29.77 32.64 9.16
N ALA A 7 28.61 33.28 9.20
CA ALA A 7 27.93 33.86 8.08
C ALA A 7 28.74 35.05 7.55
N GLY A 8 29.24 34.94 6.34
CA GLY A 8 29.66 36.07 5.51
C GLY A 8 28.74 36.12 4.30
N LYS A 9 28.01 37.22 4.14
CA LYS A 9 27.15 37.53 2.99
C LYS A 9 27.82 37.06 1.69
N LYS A 10 27.25 36.06 1.00
CA LYS A 10 27.59 35.81 -0.41
C LYS A 10 27.14 37.04 -1.19
N ALA A 11 28.10 37.87 -1.58
CA ALA A 11 27.89 38.93 -2.55
C ALA A 11 27.15 38.32 -3.77
N GLY A 12 26.09 38.99 -4.20
CA GLY A 12 25.43 38.65 -5.47
C GLY A 12 26.43 38.71 -6.62
N PRO A 13 26.11 38.10 -7.78
CA PRO A 13 27.00 38.09 -8.93
C PRO A 13 27.43 39.52 -9.26
N ILE A 14 28.74 39.71 -9.39
CA ILE A 14 29.35 40.99 -9.75
C ILE A 14 28.82 41.40 -11.13
N PRO A 15 28.23 42.60 -11.31
CA PRO A 15 27.94 43.13 -12.63
C PRO A 15 29.27 43.41 -13.33
N ALA A 16 29.50 42.85 -14.51
CA ALA A 16 30.70 43.13 -15.28
C ALA A 16 30.66 44.59 -15.78
N VAL A 17 31.49 45.45 -15.19
CA VAL A 17 31.82 46.77 -15.72
C VAL A 17 33.31 46.75 -16.06
N GLY A 18 33.62 46.51 -17.34
CA GLY A 18 34.96 46.61 -17.90
C GLY A 18 34.88 47.11 -19.33
N PRO A 19 35.76 48.02 -19.78
CA PRO A 19 35.69 48.62 -21.10
C PRO A 19 36.05 47.57 -22.16
N GLY A 20 35.04 46.96 -22.77
CA GLY A 20 35.19 45.95 -23.83
C GLY A 20 34.09 44.89 -23.93
N SER A 21 33.24 44.68 -22.91
CA SER A 21 32.15 43.69 -22.97
C SER A 21 30.93 44.23 -23.73
N LYS A 22 30.47 43.47 -24.74
CA LYS A 22 29.33 43.73 -25.64
C LYS A 22 28.05 43.00 -25.22
N ILE A 23 27.89 42.49 -23.99
CA ILE A 23 26.54 42.20 -23.45
C ILE A 23 25.75 43.52 -23.22
N ALA A 24 26.13 44.63 -23.85
CA ALA A 24 25.34 45.85 -23.98
C ALA A 24 24.25 45.62 -25.05
N GLY A 25 23.00 45.92 -24.71
CA GLY A 25 21.85 45.73 -25.62
C GLY A 25 20.90 44.59 -25.24
N ILE A 26 21.17 43.86 -24.16
CA ILE A 26 20.21 42.93 -23.53
C ILE A 26 19.58 43.63 -22.35
N ASN A 27 18.24 43.58 -22.24
CA ASN A 27 17.50 44.17 -21.13
C ASN A 27 18.01 43.66 -19.77
N ASP A 28 18.09 44.53 -18.76
CA ASP A 28 18.55 44.24 -17.40
C ASP A 28 17.89 43.02 -16.75
N VAL A 29 16.62 42.76 -17.06
CA VAL A 29 15.90 41.57 -16.55
C VAL A 29 16.52 40.28 -17.10
N LEU A 30 16.84 40.23 -18.39
CA LEU A 30 17.46 39.08 -19.03
C LEU A 30 18.94 38.96 -18.65
N ARG A 31 19.63 40.08 -18.46
CA ARG A 31 21.04 40.11 -18.07
C ARG A 31 21.29 39.43 -16.72
N LYS A 32 20.36 39.56 -15.76
CA LYS A 32 20.42 38.84 -14.46
C LYS A 32 20.37 37.31 -14.58
N LEU A 33 19.89 36.81 -15.71
CA LEU A 33 19.79 35.38 -16.00
C LEU A 33 20.98 34.85 -16.82
N ILE A 34 22.00 35.69 -17.06
CA ILE A 34 23.22 35.32 -17.77
C ILE A 34 24.36 35.24 -16.75
N LEU A 35 24.94 34.06 -16.57
CA LEU A 35 25.99 33.79 -15.60
C LEU A 35 27.33 33.65 -16.33
N ILE A 36 28.30 34.49 -15.98
CA ILE A 36 29.67 34.43 -16.51
C ILE A 36 30.53 33.66 -15.51
N ASN A 37 31.08 32.53 -15.96
CA ASN A 37 31.96 31.68 -15.17
C ASN A 37 33.40 31.82 -15.66
N PRO A 38 34.34 32.33 -14.86
CA PRO A 38 35.74 32.40 -15.26
C PRO A 38 36.35 31.00 -15.33
N THR A 39 37.06 30.69 -16.42
CA THR A 39 37.82 29.45 -16.57
C THR A 39 39.27 29.74 -16.96
N LYS A 40 40.16 28.74 -16.80
CA LYS A 40 41.56 28.83 -17.22
C LYS A 40 41.74 29.11 -18.72
N LYS A 41 40.72 28.86 -19.55
CA LYS A 41 40.73 29.08 -21.01
C LYS A 41 39.99 30.37 -21.42
N GLY A 42 39.55 31.19 -20.46
CA GLY A 42 38.71 32.36 -20.69
C GLY A 42 37.34 32.24 -20.03
N PRO A 43 36.54 33.33 -20.01
CA PRO A 43 35.19 33.30 -19.46
C PRO A 43 34.26 32.41 -20.32
N VAL A 44 33.40 31.62 -19.67
CA VAL A 44 32.31 30.89 -20.33
C VAL A 44 30.97 31.34 -19.78
N VAL A 45 29.94 31.29 -20.61
CA VAL A 45 28.61 31.82 -20.27
C VAL A 45 27.61 30.69 -20.10
N THR A 46 26.80 30.78 -19.06
CA THR A 46 25.59 29.98 -18.84
C THR A 46 24.38 30.89 -18.94
N VAL A 47 23.51 30.62 -19.92
CA VAL A 47 22.21 31.28 -20.03
C VAL A 47 21.21 30.48 -19.20
N ALA A 48 20.78 31.05 -18.08
CA ALA A 48 20.03 30.40 -17.00
C ALA A 48 18.56 30.85 -16.98
N PHE A 49 17.80 30.43 -18.00
CA PHE A 49 16.39 30.78 -18.20
C PHE A 49 15.42 29.80 -17.52
N GLN A 50 15.86 29.02 -16.54
CA GLN A 50 14.99 28.08 -15.84
C GLN A 50 13.87 28.74 -15.02
N SER A 51 12.67 28.16 -15.05
CA SER A 51 11.53 28.57 -14.20
C SER A 51 11.09 30.04 -14.30
N VAL A 52 11.38 30.71 -15.42
CA VAL A 52 11.01 32.13 -15.62
C VAL A 52 9.56 32.29 -16.07
N GLY A 53 8.96 31.25 -16.65
CA GLY A 53 7.61 31.27 -17.20
C GLY A 53 7.53 31.67 -18.68
N PHE A 54 8.64 31.58 -19.41
CA PHE A 54 8.70 31.93 -20.84
C PHE A 54 7.69 31.12 -21.67
N LYS A 55 6.94 31.82 -22.54
CA LYS A 55 6.14 31.20 -23.62
C LYS A 55 6.90 31.18 -24.95
N LEU A 56 7.76 32.17 -25.15
CA LEU A 56 8.68 32.33 -26.29
C LEU A 56 10.04 32.74 -25.73
N LEU A 57 11.11 32.26 -26.38
CA LEU A 57 12.47 32.64 -26.02
C LEU A 57 12.81 34.02 -26.59
N PRO A 58 13.52 34.88 -25.83
CA PRO A 58 13.94 36.19 -26.30
C PRO A 58 14.98 36.03 -27.41
N LEU A 59 14.67 36.51 -28.62
CA LEU A 59 15.54 36.35 -29.79
C LEU A 59 16.84 37.18 -29.72
N GLU A 60 16.89 38.18 -28.82
CA GLU A 60 18.04 39.06 -28.62
C GLU A 60 19.31 38.29 -28.22
N ILE A 61 19.18 37.16 -27.51
CA ILE A 61 20.34 36.35 -27.10
C ILE A 61 21.08 35.76 -28.31
N PHE A 62 20.36 35.48 -29.39
CA PHE A 62 20.92 34.92 -30.62
C PHE A 62 21.48 35.99 -31.56
N LYS A 63 21.37 37.28 -31.20
CA LYS A 63 21.93 38.42 -31.95
C LYS A 63 23.14 39.06 -31.26
N ASN A 64 23.44 38.66 -30.02
CA ASN A 64 24.58 39.18 -29.28
C ASN A 64 25.87 38.39 -29.59
N GLU A 65 26.86 39.04 -30.20
CA GLU A 65 28.13 38.41 -30.63
C GLU A 65 28.88 37.73 -29.48
N GLU A 66 28.90 38.34 -28.29
CA GLU A 66 29.62 37.80 -27.13
C GLU A 66 28.92 36.55 -26.58
N LEU A 67 27.59 36.54 -26.49
CA LEU A 67 26.84 35.34 -26.11
C LEU A 67 26.97 34.21 -27.13
N MET A 68 26.95 34.53 -28.43
CA MET A 68 27.15 33.54 -29.49
C MET A 68 28.48 32.79 -29.32
N GLN A 69 29.54 33.51 -28.96
CA GLN A 69 30.88 32.95 -28.80
C GLN A 69 31.14 32.32 -27.43
N LEU A 70 30.55 32.83 -26.35
CA LEU A 70 30.90 32.38 -24.99
C LEU A 70 29.92 31.39 -24.36
N THR A 71 28.69 31.24 -24.90
CA THR A 71 27.68 30.39 -24.28
C THR A 71 28.02 28.91 -24.41
N THR A 72 28.27 28.25 -23.28
CA THR A 72 28.52 26.80 -23.21
C THR A 72 27.35 26.02 -22.62
N LYS A 73 26.49 26.68 -21.83
CA LYS A 73 25.29 26.06 -21.26
C LYS A 73 24.05 26.90 -21.53
N PHE A 74 23.00 26.25 -22.02
CA PHE A 74 21.70 26.86 -22.23
C PHE A 74 20.62 26.11 -21.45
N LEU A 75 20.23 26.68 -20.31
CA LEU A 75 19.31 26.09 -19.34
C LEU A 75 17.94 26.77 -19.46
N VAL A 76 16.95 26.05 -19.95
CA VAL A 76 15.64 26.59 -20.36
C VAL A 76 14.48 25.77 -19.75
N GLN A 77 14.77 24.93 -18.78
CA GLN A 77 13.82 24.02 -18.17
C GLN A 77 12.69 24.69 -17.39
N PHE A 78 11.59 23.96 -17.19
CA PHE A 78 10.42 24.38 -16.39
C PHE A 78 9.78 25.70 -16.87
N ASN A 79 9.63 25.83 -18.19
CA ASN A 79 8.95 26.96 -18.81
C ASN A 79 7.69 26.49 -19.57
N LYS A 80 7.10 27.36 -20.40
CA LYS A 80 5.91 27.08 -21.21
C LYS A 80 6.22 27.19 -22.71
N ILE A 81 7.47 26.96 -23.11
CA ILE A 81 7.95 27.18 -24.48
C ILE A 81 7.42 26.10 -25.41
N LYS A 82 6.90 26.52 -26.58
CA LYS A 82 6.35 25.62 -27.61
C LYS A 82 7.34 25.26 -28.71
N TYR A 83 8.32 26.14 -28.95
CA TYR A 83 9.27 26.02 -30.06
C TYR A 83 10.65 26.51 -29.61
N LEU A 84 11.67 25.73 -29.95
CA LEU A 84 13.05 26.18 -29.86
C LEU A 84 13.40 26.94 -31.15
N PRO A 85 13.99 28.13 -31.09
CA PRO A 85 14.36 28.91 -32.28
C PRO A 85 15.39 28.16 -33.13
N LYS A 86 15.38 28.40 -34.45
CA LYS A 86 16.33 27.76 -35.36
C LYS A 86 17.75 28.30 -35.14
N GLU A 87 17.83 29.53 -34.64
CA GLU A 87 19.02 30.31 -34.35
C GLU A 87 19.85 29.74 -33.19
N VAL A 88 19.42 28.69 -32.50
CA VAL A 88 20.25 28.04 -31.45
C VAL A 88 21.63 27.62 -31.98
N ASN A 89 21.74 27.33 -33.28
CA ASN A 89 23.00 26.99 -33.93
C ASN A 89 24.07 28.10 -33.87
N VAL A 90 23.69 29.36 -33.65
CA VAL A 90 24.65 30.47 -33.55
C VAL A 90 25.45 30.44 -32.25
N LEU A 91 25.03 29.64 -31.27
CA LEU A 91 25.77 29.38 -30.04
C LEU A 91 26.86 28.33 -30.34
N VAL A 92 27.95 28.77 -30.97
CA VAL A 92 28.96 27.88 -31.58
C VAL A 92 29.70 27.00 -30.58
N ASN A 93 29.82 27.45 -29.32
CA ASN A 93 30.51 26.75 -28.24
C ASN A 93 29.54 26.04 -27.27
N LEU A 94 28.27 25.86 -27.66
CA LEU A 94 27.27 25.22 -26.82
C LEU A 94 27.61 23.74 -26.57
N GLN A 95 27.75 23.38 -25.29
CA GLN A 95 28.06 22.03 -24.82
C GLN A 95 26.87 21.36 -24.14
N HIS A 96 26.04 22.13 -23.43
CA HIS A 96 24.94 21.61 -22.64
C HIS A 96 23.66 22.37 -22.95
N ILE A 97 22.59 21.64 -23.26
CA ILE A 97 21.26 22.22 -23.43
C ILE A 97 20.22 21.43 -22.62
N ASP A 98 19.50 22.13 -21.76
CA ASP A 98 18.41 21.58 -20.95
C ASP A 98 17.11 22.32 -21.31
N ILE A 99 16.16 21.62 -21.93
CA ILE A 99 14.84 22.13 -22.31
C ILE A 99 13.70 21.34 -21.64
N ARG A 100 13.98 20.61 -20.55
CA ARG A 100 12.98 19.72 -19.92
C ARG A 100 11.76 20.46 -19.37
N HIS A 101 10.65 19.73 -19.24
CA HIS A 101 9.38 20.22 -18.71
C HIS A 101 8.92 21.54 -19.36
N ASN A 102 8.78 21.49 -20.69
CA ASN A 102 8.25 22.56 -21.52
C ASN A 102 7.09 22.02 -22.37
N ARG A 103 6.75 22.68 -23.48
CA ARG A 103 5.74 22.23 -24.46
C ARG A 103 6.33 22.12 -25.86
N VAL A 104 7.63 21.82 -25.96
CA VAL A 104 8.37 21.80 -27.23
C VAL A 104 7.85 20.68 -28.12
N LYS A 105 7.46 21.03 -29.36
CA LYS A 105 6.89 20.08 -30.34
C LYS A 105 7.94 19.35 -31.19
N SER A 106 9.09 19.98 -31.40
CA SER A 106 10.13 19.47 -32.28
C SER A 106 11.48 20.07 -31.91
N ILE A 107 12.52 19.24 -32.01
CA ILE A 107 13.90 19.70 -31.96
C ILE A 107 14.24 20.29 -33.35
N PRO A 108 14.69 21.55 -33.46
CA PRO A 108 15.09 22.11 -34.74
C PRO A 108 16.37 21.39 -35.23
N PRO A 109 16.43 20.94 -36.50
CA PRO A 109 17.62 20.27 -37.04
C PRO A 109 18.92 21.09 -36.90
N THR A 110 18.81 22.42 -36.89
CA THR A 110 19.92 23.36 -36.71
C THR A 110 20.56 23.25 -35.34
N MET A 111 19.85 22.78 -34.30
CA MET A 111 20.44 22.58 -32.96
C MET A 111 21.65 21.63 -33.02
N PHE A 112 21.59 20.59 -33.85
CA PHE A 112 22.70 19.66 -34.05
C PHE A 112 23.79 20.20 -34.99
N GLN A 113 23.83 21.51 -35.25
CA GLN A 113 25.00 22.16 -35.85
C GLN A 113 25.96 22.71 -34.78
N CYS A 114 25.56 22.73 -33.51
CA CYS A 114 26.45 22.98 -32.38
C CYS A 114 27.36 21.76 -32.18
N LEU A 115 28.55 21.80 -32.79
CA LEU A 115 29.45 20.64 -32.89
C LEU A 115 29.98 20.15 -31.55
N PHE A 116 30.07 21.02 -30.54
CA PHE A 116 30.58 20.70 -29.20
C PHE A 116 29.52 20.23 -28.21
N LEU A 117 28.30 19.92 -28.65
CA LEU A 117 27.25 19.42 -27.76
C LEU A 117 27.66 18.08 -27.13
N GLU A 118 27.69 18.06 -25.80
CA GLU A 118 28.00 16.91 -24.96
C GLU A 118 26.75 16.38 -24.24
N TYR A 119 25.81 17.26 -23.91
CA TYR A 119 24.62 16.92 -23.13
C TYR A 119 23.36 17.59 -23.69
N VAL A 120 22.32 16.79 -23.90
CA VAL A 120 20.99 17.25 -24.31
C VAL A 120 19.95 16.59 -23.40
N ASP A 121 19.13 17.40 -22.72
CA ASP A 121 17.94 16.94 -22.01
C ASP A 121 16.69 17.65 -22.54
N CYS A 122 15.75 16.87 -23.07
CA CYS A 122 14.47 17.35 -23.55
C CYS A 122 13.26 16.64 -22.90
N THR A 123 13.45 16.13 -21.70
CA THR A 123 12.45 15.35 -20.93
C THR A 123 11.13 16.09 -20.76
N GLY A 124 10.00 15.38 -20.77
CA GLY A 124 8.70 15.96 -20.41
C GLY A 124 8.23 17.05 -21.37
N ASN A 125 8.39 16.80 -22.67
CA ASN A 125 7.92 17.66 -23.75
C ASN A 125 6.92 16.91 -24.65
N ILE A 126 6.60 17.46 -25.83
CA ILE A 126 5.72 16.82 -26.82
C ILE A 126 6.45 16.59 -28.14
N ILE A 127 7.74 16.26 -28.08
CA ILE A 127 8.62 16.04 -29.23
C ILE A 127 8.22 14.75 -29.95
N ARG A 128 8.06 14.83 -31.27
CA ARG A 128 7.59 13.70 -32.10
C ARG A 128 8.70 12.90 -32.79
N SER A 129 9.88 13.47 -32.94
CA SER A 129 11.00 12.86 -33.67
C SER A 129 12.33 13.47 -33.28
N ILE A 130 13.38 12.66 -33.31
CA ILE A 130 14.78 13.10 -33.23
C ILE A 130 15.27 13.38 -34.66
N PRO A 131 15.69 14.62 -34.99
CA PRO A 131 16.27 14.94 -36.28
C PRO A 131 17.48 14.07 -36.65
N PRO A 132 17.62 13.62 -37.91
CA PRO A 132 18.76 12.81 -38.35
C PRO A 132 20.09 13.58 -38.30
N ASN A 133 20.06 14.92 -38.20
CA ASN A 133 21.21 15.80 -38.04
C ASN A 133 22.01 15.55 -36.76
N ILE A 134 21.49 14.76 -35.81
CA ILE A 134 22.21 14.34 -34.60
C ILE A 134 23.61 13.75 -34.89
N LYS A 135 23.81 13.18 -36.09
CA LYS A 135 25.13 12.70 -36.57
C LYS A 135 26.27 13.72 -36.51
N ASN A 136 25.96 15.00 -36.48
CA ASN A 136 26.97 16.06 -36.48
C ASN A 136 27.56 16.29 -35.08
N CYS A 137 26.85 15.90 -34.01
CA CYS A 137 27.29 16.06 -32.63
C CYS A 137 28.07 14.81 -32.19
N VAL A 138 29.31 14.69 -32.69
CA VAL A 138 30.16 13.52 -32.44
C VAL A 138 30.61 13.41 -30.98
N TYR A 139 30.68 14.53 -30.27
CA TYR A 139 31.03 14.61 -28.84
C TYR A 139 29.85 14.41 -27.90
N LEU A 140 28.66 14.09 -28.42
CA LEU A 140 27.46 13.94 -27.60
C LEU A 140 27.60 12.72 -26.69
N GLN A 141 27.68 12.94 -25.38
CA GLN A 141 27.86 11.90 -24.38
C GLN A 141 26.54 11.43 -23.77
N THR A 142 25.59 12.36 -23.58
CA THR A 142 24.30 12.07 -22.95
C THR A 142 23.18 12.71 -23.73
N PHE A 143 22.18 11.90 -24.09
CA PHE A 143 20.94 12.38 -24.68
C PHE A 143 19.74 11.80 -23.96
N ILE A 144 18.96 12.66 -23.31
CA ILE A 144 17.78 12.32 -22.54
C ILE A 144 16.57 12.92 -23.26
N CYS A 145 15.65 12.06 -23.68
CA CYS A 145 14.41 12.44 -24.36
C CYS A 145 13.20 11.73 -23.76
N GLU A 146 13.28 11.43 -22.46
CA GLU A 146 12.24 10.74 -21.69
C GLU A 146 10.89 11.48 -21.76
N ASN A 147 9.78 10.74 -21.67
CA ASN A 147 8.44 11.31 -21.55
C ASN A 147 8.12 12.32 -22.67
N ASN A 148 8.17 11.83 -23.90
CA ASN A 148 7.88 12.58 -25.12
C ASN A 148 6.91 11.78 -26.01
N LYS A 149 6.81 12.14 -27.30
CA LYS A 149 5.98 11.46 -28.30
C LYS A 149 6.82 10.93 -29.47
N ILE A 150 8.08 10.57 -29.20
CA ILE A 150 9.04 10.13 -30.21
C ILE A 150 8.63 8.76 -30.74
N LYS A 151 8.56 8.62 -32.08
CA LYS A 151 8.09 7.39 -32.74
C LYS A 151 9.19 6.47 -33.26
N ALA A 152 10.40 6.99 -33.46
CA ALA A 152 11.53 6.26 -33.99
C ALA A 152 12.85 6.92 -33.61
N ILE A 153 13.89 6.09 -33.46
CA ILE A 153 15.28 6.53 -33.32
C ILE A 153 15.92 6.59 -34.73
N PRO A 154 16.57 7.69 -35.11
CA PRO A 154 17.19 7.80 -36.43
C PRO A 154 18.42 6.89 -36.53
N LYS A 155 18.61 6.25 -37.69
CA LYS A 155 19.79 5.39 -37.93
C LYS A 155 21.12 6.12 -37.74
N THR A 156 21.12 7.44 -37.91
CA THR A 156 22.28 8.33 -37.79
C THR A 156 22.75 8.55 -36.35
N ILE A 157 22.00 8.08 -35.33
CA ILE A 157 22.43 8.15 -33.92
C ILE A 157 23.77 7.42 -33.68
N SER A 158 24.09 6.42 -34.50
CA SER A 158 25.35 5.67 -34.39
C SER A 158 26.60 6.46 -34.79
N ALA A 159 26.46 7.68 -35.32
CA ALA A 159 27.58 8.57 -35.59
C ALA A 159 28.03 9.36 -34.34
N CYS A 160 27.26 9.33 -33.24
CA CYS A 160 27.67 9.89 -31.96
C CYS A 160 28.57 8.88 -31.23
N GLU A 161 29.85 8.82 -31.60
CA GLU A 161 30.81 7.82 -31.09
C GLU A 161 31.05 7.94 -29.58
N ASP A 162 30.98 9.15 -29.02
CA ASP A 162 31.16 9.41 -27.59
C ASP A 162 29.89 9.18 -26.76
N LEU A 163 28.78 8.72 -27.36
CA LEU A 163 27.52 8.54 -26.65
C LEU A 163 27.65 7.43 -25.61
N ARG A 164 27.45 7.81 -24.34
CA ARG A 164 27.53 6.92 -23.17
C ARG A 164 26.16 6.61 -22.60
N TYR A 165 25.19 7.50 -22.77
CA TYR A 165 23.84 7.32 -22.24
C TYR A 165 22.78 7.89 -23.18
N LEU A 166 21.81 7.04 -23.54
CA LEU A 166 20.65 7.41 -24.34
C LEU A 166 19.39 6.97 -23.59
N ASN A 167 18.65 7.93 -23.04
CA ASN A 167 17.37 7.69 -22.41
C ASN A 167 16.23 8.08 -23.35
N CYS A 168 15.52 7.08 -23.85
CA CYS A 168 14.32 7.19 -24.68
C CYS A 168 13.06 6.66 -23.98
N LYS A 169 13.09 6.52 -22.65
CA LYS A 169 11.99 6.01 -21.83
C LYS A 169 10.68 6.77 -22.05
N LEU A 170 9.54 6.11 -21.86
CA LEU A 170 8.22 6.76 -21.90
C LEU A 170 7.97 7.52 -23.21
N ASN A 171 8.12 6.83 -24.34
CA ASN A 171 7.90 7.38 -25.68
C ASN A 171 6.92 6.49 -26.48
N GLN A 172 6.86 6.67 -27.80
CA GLN A 172 6.00 5.91 -28.71
C GLN A 172 6.83 5.14 -29.76
N ILE A 173 8.05 4.74 -29.39
CA ILE A 173 8.99 4.12 -30.32
C ILE A 173 8.50 2.73 -30.70
N LYS A 174 8.27 2.51 -31.99
CA LYS A 174 7.77 1.21 -32.51
C LYS A 174 8.85 0.30 -33.05
N ARG A 175 9.99 0.86 -33.46
CA ARG A 175 11.12 0.14 -34.06
C ARG A 175 12.44 0.83 -33.72
N ILE A 176 13.48 0.03 -33.51
CA ILE A 176 14.86 0.50 -33.36
C ILE A 176 15.68 0.26 -34.64
N PRO A 177 16.66 1.11 -34.96
CA PRO A 177 17.61 0.85 -36.05
C PRO A 177 18.67 -0.17 -35.61
N LYS A 178 19.09 -1.08 -36.51
CA LYS A 178 20.15 -2.06 -36.18
C LYS A 178 21.49 -1.42 -35.79
N THR A 179 21.76 -0.21 -36.28
CA THR A 179 22.97 0.56 -35.95
C THR A 179 23.02 0.96 -34.48
N LEU A 180 21.91 0.82 -33.74
CA LEU A 180 21.87 1.04 -32.30
C LEU A 180 22.77 0.05 -31.53
N TYR A 181 22.91 -1.19 -32.02
CA TYR A 181 23.79 -2.19 -31.39
C TYR A 181 25.29 -1.85 -31.56
N GLU A 182 25.64 -0.93 -32.47
CA GLU A 182 27.03 -0.51 -32.73
C GLU A 182 27.52 0.52 -31.69
N ILE A 183 26.62 1.06 -30.86
CA ILE A 183 26.91 2.17 -29.94
C ILE A 183 27.27 1.63 -28.57
N GLY A 184 28.37 2.14 -28.00
CA GLY A 184 28.85 1.81 -26.64
C GLY A 184 28.04 2.41 -25.48
N ALA A 185 26.83 2.92 -25.75
CA ALA A 185 26.01 3.61 -24.77
C ALA A 185 25.21 2.64 -23.90
N LYS A 186 24.83 3.07 -22.70
CA LYS A 186 23.68 2.52 -22.00
C LYS A 186 22.40 3.08 -22.62
N ILE A 187 21.50 2.20 -23.05
CA ILE A 187 20.29 2.59 -23.79
C ILE A 187 19.05 2.16 -23.03
N ASP A 188 18.26 3.13 -22.60
CA ASP A 188 16.94 2.92 -21.98
C ASP A 188 15.84 3.19 -23.02
N LEU A 189 15.11 2.14 -23.37
CA LEU A 189 13.96 2.13 -24.24
C LEU A 189 12.72 1.59 -23.53
N SER A 190 12.73 1.57 -22.19
CA SER A 190 11.61 1.12 -21.40
C SER A 190 10.35 1.95 -21.67
N TRP A 191 9.17 1.37 -21.44
CA TRP A 191 7.89 2.07 -21.60
C TRP A 191 7.70 2.67 -23.00
N ASN A 192 7.89 1.84 -24.03
CA ASN A 192 7.69 2.21 -25.44
C ASN A 192 6.66 1.28 -26.11
N LYS A 193 6.72 1.16 -27.44
CA LYS A 193 5.78 0.38 -28.26
C LYS A 193 6.50 -0.57 -29.21
N LEU A 194 7.68 -1.05 -28.80
CA LEU A 194 8.47 -2.02 -29.56
C LEU A 194 7.74 -3.36 -29.60
N ARG A 195 7.58 -3.91 -30.80
CA ARG A 195 6.94 -5.24 -31.00
C ARG A 195 7.92 -6.38 -31.24
N ALA A 196 9.13 -6.05 -31.63
CA ALA A 196 10.21 -7.00 -31.88
C ALA A 196 11.56 -6.27 -31.81
N LEU A 197 12.61 -7.00 -31.44
CA LEU A 197 13.98 -6.54 -31.67
C LEU A 197 14.39 -6.81 -33.13
N VAL A 198 15.30 -5.99 -33.65
CA VAL A 198 15.77 -6.10 -35.04
C VAL A 198 17.02 -6.98 -35.14
N SER A 199 17.25 -7.60 -36.30
CA SER A 199 18.42 -8.45 -36.56
C SER A 199 19.74 -7.74 -36.20
N ALA A 200 20.59 -8.41 -35.42
CA ALA A 200 21.89 -7.90 -34.98
C ALA A 200 23.04 -8.14 -35.98
N LYS A 201 22.74 -8.04 -37.28
CA LYS A 201 23.78 -8.07 -38.34
C LYS A 201 24.44 -6.69 -38.47
N VAL A 202 25.37 -6.42 -37.56
CA VAL A 202 26.12 -5.16 -37.42
C VAL A 202 27.61 -5.32 -37.72
N LYS A 203 28.30 -4.21 -38.05
CA LYS A 203 29.74 -4.25 -38.39
C LYS A 203 30.63 -4.46 -37.17
N LYS A 204 30.27 -3.83 -36.04
CA LYS A 204 30.97 -3.89 -34.76
C LYS A 204 29.95 -3.81 -33.64
N SER A 205 30.02 -4.71 -32.66
CA SER A 205 29.20 -4.61 -31.45
C SER A 205 29.82 -3.60 -30.48
N GLY A 206 29.01 -2.69 -29.96
CA GLY A 206 29.41 -1.75 -28.91
C GLY A 206 28.49 -1.80 -27.68
N LEU A 207 27.22 -2.16 -27.86
CA LEU A 207 26.19 -2.05 -26.84
C LEU A 207 26.48 -2.92 -25.61
N GLN A 208 26.45 -2.32 -24.43
CA GLN A 208 26.73 -2.99 -23.15
C GLN A 208 25.48 -3.15 -22.27
N TRP A 209 24.56 -2.20 -22.33
CA TRP A 209 23.40 -2.16 -21.45
C TRP A 209 22.17 -1.75 -22.25
N LEU A 210 21.13 -2.58 -22.22
CA LEU A 210 19.90 -2.35 -22.94
C LEU A 210 18.69 -2.65 -22.05
N ASP A 211 17.89 -1.64 -21.76
CA ASP A 211 16.57 -1.81 -21.15
C ASP A 211 15.50 -1.61 -22.22
N VAL A 212 14.73 -2.66 -22.48
CA VAL A 212 13.56 -2.65 -23.38
C VAL A 212 12.32 -3.18 -22.65
N SER A 213 12.28 -3.01 -21.32
CA SER A 213 11.16 -3.41 -20.49
C SER A 213 9.88 -2.62 -20.79
N HIS A 214 8.71 -3.10 -20.36
CA HIS A 214 7.43 -2.42 -20.58
C HIS A 214 7.19 -2.03 -22.05
N ASN A 215 7.35 -3.01 -22.94
CA ASN A 215 7.10 -2.86 -24.37
C ASN A 215 6.06 -3.92 -24.81
N GLU A 216 5.94 -4.16 -26.11
CA GLU A 216 5.04 -5.15 -26.71
C GLU A 216 5.85 -6.24 -27.43
N ILE A 217 7.10 -6.50 -27.01
CA ILE A 217 8.03 -7.38 -27.71
C ILE A 217 7.55 -8.82 -27.61
N SER A 218 7.27 -9.45 -28.75
CA SER A 218 6.92 -10.88 -28.82
C SER A 218 7.98 -11.73 -29.51
N VAL A 219 8.95 -11.11 -30.17
CA VAL A 219 9.99 -11.81 -30.94
C VAL A 219 11.37 -11.21 -30.71
N ILE A 220 12.32 -12.08 -30.38
CA ILE A 220 13.76 -11.81 -30.32
C ILE A 220 14.42 -12.47 -31.56
N PRO A 221 15.29 -11.76 -32.30
CA PRO A 221 15.96 -12.32 -33.46
C PRO A 221 16.98 -13.40 -33.06
N ASN A 222 17.10 -14.45 -33.87
CA ASN A 222 18.01 -15.58 -33.68
C ASN A 222 19.50 -15.28 -33.83
N ASN A 223 19.87 -14.01 -34.03
CA ASN A 223 21.26 -13.59 -34.20
C ASN A 223 21.69 -12.51 -33.20
N LEU A 224 20.92 -12.31 -32.11
CA LEU A 224 21.21 -11.31 -31.08
C LEU A 224 22.49 -11.60 -30.31
N GLU A 225 22.94 -12.86 -30.29
CA GLU A 225 24.21 -13.30 -29.71
C GLU A 225 25.44 -12.62 -30.35
N LYS A 226 25.28 -12.04 -31.55
CA LYS A 226 26.33 -11.23 -32.19
C LYS A 226 26.63 -9.92 -31.47
N VAL A 227 25.74 -9.46 -30.59
CA VAL A 227 25.97 -8.29 -29.71
C VAL A 227 26.80 -8.73 -28.50
N HIS A 228 28.01 -9.23 -28.76
CA HIS A 228 28.87 -9.88 -27.75
C HIS A 228 29.35 -8.95 -26.63
N THR A 229 29.12 -7.64 -26.73
CA THR A 229 29.48 -6.67 -25.70
C THR A 229 28.41 -6.51 -24.61
N LEU A 230 27.21 -7.08 -24.81
CA LEU A 230 26.08 -6.87 -23.93
C LEU A 230 26.29 -7.61 -22.61
N THR A 231 26.23 -6.86 -21.51
CA THR A 231 26.37 -7.37 -20.14
C THR A 231 25.08 -7.31 -19.34
N TYR A 232 24.13 -6.47 -19.77
CA TYR A 232 22.82 -6.32 -19.15
C TYR A 232 21.74 -6.22 -20.22
N ILE A 233 20.66 -7.00 -20.05
CA ILE A 233 19.44 -6.82 -20.81
C ILE A 233 18.20 -6.98 -19.94
N ASP A 234 17.31 -5.99 -20.00
CA ASP A 234 15.99 -6.06 -19.40
C ASP A 234 14.92 -6.18 -20.49
N LEU A 235 14.27 -7.34 -20.51
CA LEU A 235 13.17 -7.72 -21.39
C LEU A 235 11.86 -7.90 -20.61
N SER A 236 11.80 -7.45 -19.36
CA SER A 236 10.62 -7.66 -18.52
C SER A 236 9.39 -6.87 -18.99
N TYR A 237 8.20 -7.29 -18.60
CA TYR A 237 6.93 -6.67 -19.02
C TYR A 237 6.83 -6.56 -20.55
N ASN A 238 6.93 -7.71 -21.21
CA ASN A 238 6.78 -7.87 -22.66
C ASN A 238 5.83 -9.05 -22.95
N ASN A 239 5.71 -9.43 -24.23
CA ASN A 239 4.82 -10.50 -24.69
C ASN A 239 5.62 -11.71 -25.22
N LEU A 240 6.79 -12.00 -24.62
CA LEU A 240 7.63 -13.10 -25.06
C LEU A 240 7.03 -14.44 -24.65
N SER A 241 6.77 -15.31 -25.62
CA SER A 241 6.36 -16.70 -25.37
C SER A 241 7.52 -17.70 -25.44
N SER A 242 8.61 -17.34 -26.12
CA SER A 242 9.85 -18.12 -26.17
C SER A 242 11.06 -17.23 -26.51
N LEU A 243 12.26 -17.79 -26.34
CA LEU A 243 13.53 -17.18 -26.73
C LEU A 243 14.24 -18.09 -27.73
N PRO A 244 15.03 -17.54 -28.69
CA PRO A 244 15.83 -18.36 -29.59
C PRO A 244 16.98 -19.05 -28.83
N GLU A 245 17.30 -20.30 -29.20
CA GLU A 245 18.35 -21.10 -28.55
C GLU A 245 19.73 -20.43 -28.65
N GLU A 246 20.00 -19.69 -29.73
CA GLU A 246 21.24 -18.96 -29.93
C GLU A 246 21.46 -17.89 -28.85
N PHE A 247 20.40 -17.38 -28.20
CA PHE A 247 20.48 -16.40 -27.11
C PHE A 247 21.36 -16.88 -25.96
N SER A 248 21.37 -18.21 -25.71
CA SER A 248 22.26 -18.84 -24.72
C SER A 248 23.75 -18.57 -24.93
N SER A 249 24.15 -18.14 -26.13
CA SER A 249 25.56 -17.94 -26.51
C SER A 249 26.10 -16.54 -26.16
N MET A 250 25.35 -15.71 -25.44
CA MET A 250 25.76 -14.36 -25.01
C MET A 250 26.73 -14.41 -23.81
N ARG A 251 27.98 -14.79 -24.05
CA ARG A 251 29.01 -15.13 -23.03
C ARG A 251 29.43 -14.02 -22.06
N PHE A 252 29.03 -12.77 -22.27
CA PHE A 252 29.36 -11.66 -21.38
C PHE A 252 28.15 -11.13 -20.61
N LEU A 253 26.97 -11.74 -20.83
CA LEU A 253 25.76 -11.34 -20.15
C LEU A 253 25.84 -11.69 -18.66
N ARG A 254 25.76 -10.65 -17.83
CA ARG A 254 25.82 -10.74 -16.37
C ARG A 254 24.44 -10.68 -15.73
N GLU A 255 23.53 -9.90 -16.32
CA GLU A 255 22.17 -9.76 -15.83
C GLU A 255 21.16 -9.90 -16.95
N LEU A 256 20.20 -10.80 -16.72
CA LEU A 256 19.11 -11.09 -17.64
C LEU A 256 17.79 -11.02 -16.87
N ASN A 257 16.94 -10.05 -17.25
CA ASN A 257 15.59 -9.95 -16.73
C ASN A 257 14.57 -10.27 -17.82
N LEU A 258 13.80 -11.34 -17.59
CA LEU A 258 12.74 -11.88 -18.46
C LEU A 258 11.38 -11.86 -17.75
N SER A 259 11.28 -11.19 -16.61
CA SER A 259 10.09 -11.26 -15.75
C SER A 259 8.85 -10.66 -16.41
N TYR A 260 7.64 -11.04 -16.00
CA TYR A 260 6.40 -10.53 -16.59
C TYR A 260 6.35 -10.74 -18.12
N ASN A 261 6.46 -11.99 -18.54
CA ASN A 261 6.31 -12.43 -19.93
C ASN A 261 5.37 -13.66 -19.97
N GLN A 262 5.36 -14.40 -21.07
CA GLN A 262 4.51 -15.58 -21.29
C GLN A 262 5.37 -16.82 -21.58
N LEU A 263 6.58 -16.88 -21.03
CA LEU A 263 7.52 -17.98 -21.28
C LEU A 263 7.00 -19.26 -20.64
N THR A 264 6.88 -20.32 -21.44
CA THR A 264 6.51 -21.66 -20.96
C THR A 264 7.72 -22.53 -20.64
N ARG A 265 8.88 -22.20 -21.22
CA ARG A 265 10.17 -22.87 -20.97
C ARG A 265 11.34 -21.90 -21.17
N LEU A 266 12.48 -22.23 -20.56
CA LEU A 266 13.77 -21.61 -20.86
C LEU A 266 14.47 -22.33 -22.02
N PHE A 267 15.56 -21.77 -22.53
CA PHE A 267 16.42 -22.40 -23.54
C PHE A 267 17.14 -23.63 -22.96
N SER A 268 17.29 -24.67 -23.79
CA SER A 268 17.85 -25.97 -23.38
C SER A 268 19.31 -25.87 -22.95
N SER A 269 20.11 -25.05 -23.65
CA SER A 269 21.56 -24.89 -23.39
C SER A 269 21.87 -23.77 -22.38
N ILE A 270 21.18 -23.71 -21.24
CA ILE A 270 21.35 -22.62 -20.27
C ILE A 270 22.74 -22.57 -19.64
N ASN A 271 23.41 -23.72 -19.57
CA ASN A 271 24.79 -23.84 -19.12
C ASN A 271 25.78 -22.96 -19.88
N LYS A 272 25.50 -22.52 -21.11
CA LYS A 272 26.44 -21.63 -21.83
C LYS A 272 26.69 -20.29 -21.13
N PHE A 273 25.83 -19.91 -20.19
CA PHE A 273 25.99 -18.74 -19.32
C PHE A 273 26.81 -19.00 -18.04
N LEU A 274 27.35 -20.21 -17.85
CA LEU A 274 27.83 -20.68 -16.54
C LEU A 274 28.83 -19.76 -15.83
N TYR A 275 29.68 -19.03 -16.58
CA TYR A 275 30.74 -18.17 -16.06
C TYR A 275 30.41 -16.67 -16.16
N SER A 276 29.26 -16.29 -16.71
CA SER A 276 28.94 -14.89 -16.98
C SER A 276 27.76 -14.39 -16.18
N LEU A 277 26.68 -15.18 -16.10
CA LEU A 277 25.41 -14.72 -15.56
C LEU A 277 25.42 -14.77 -14.03
N ALA A 278 25.31 -13.58 -13.42
CA ALA A 278 25.23 -13.40 -11.97
C ALA A 278 23.78 -13.24 -11.50
N ILE A 279 22.91 -12.66 -12.33
CA ILE A 279 21.51 -12.38 -11.96
C ILE A 279 20.59 -12.86 -13.07
N LEU A 280 19.67 -13.75 -12.71
CA LEU A 280 18.61 -14.25 -13.58
C LEU A 280 17.26 -14.00 -12.94
N ARG A 281 16.43 -13.15 -13.57
CA ARG A 281 15.04 -12.93 -13.15
C ARG A 281 14.09 -13.40 -14.24
N VAL A 282 13.20 -14.31 -13.90
CA VAL A 282 12.19 -14.90 -14.80
C VAL A 282 10.84 -15.00 -14.10
N SER A 283 10.58 -14.14 -13.13
CA SER A 283 9.33 -14.18 -12.37
C SER A 283 8.11 -13.80 -13.21
N ASN A 284 6.92 -14.19 -12.79
CA ASN A 284 5.67 -13.89 -13.51
C ASN A 284 5.72 -14.38 -14.97
N ASN A 285 5.92 -15.69 -15.14
CA ASN A 285 5.89 -16.39 -16.42
C ASN A 285 5.02 -17.66 -16.27
N GLN A 286 5.12 -18.59 -17.22
CA GLN A 286 4.35 -19.84 -17.26
C GLN A 286 5.28 -21.07 -17.27
N LEU A 287 6.47 -20.96 -16.65
CA LEU A 287 7.45 -22.05 -16.64
C LEU A 287 6.92 -23.22 -15.83
N SER A 288 6.83 -24.40 -16.45
CA SER A 288 6.46 -25.65 -15.77
C SER A 288 7.68 -26.48 -15.35
N GLU A 289 8.80 -26.32 -16.06
CA GLU A 289 10.05 -27.04 -15.80
C GLU A 289 11.27 -26.16 -16.05
N LEU A 290 12.40 -26.56 -15.46
CA LEU A 290 13.71 -25.99 -15.70
C LEU A 290 14.55 -26.95 -16.56
N PRO A 291 15.45 -26.45 -17.43
CA PRO A 291 16.30 -27.32 -18.25
C PRO A 291 17.24 -28.19 -17.40
N GLU A 292 17.60 -29.38 -17.90
CA GLU A 292 18.44 -30.36 -17.17
C GLU A 292 19.76 -29.78 -16.65
N ASP A 293 20.37 -28.88 -17.41
CA ASP A 293 21.65 -28.26 -17.08
C ASP A 293 21.55 -27.02 -16.15
N PHE A 294 20.36 -26.67 -15.64
CA PHE A 294 20.13 -25.45 -14.85
C PHE A 294 21.03 -25.34 -13.61
N GLY A 295 21.38 -26.47 -12.99
CA GLY A 295 22.25 -26.54 -11.82
C GLY A 295 23.74 -26.24 -12.07
N SER A 296 24.14 -25.92 -13.31
CA SER A 296 25.56 -25.81 -13.73
C SER A 296 26.20 -24.43 -13.59
N PHE A 297 25.45 -23.40 -13.17
CA PHE A 297 25.99 -22.05 -13.03
C PHE A 297 27.10 -21.98 -11.98
N LYS A 298 28.18 -21.26 -12.29
CA LYS A 298 29.36 -21.14 -11.40
C LYS A 298 29.42 -19.82 -10.64
N VAL A 299 28.80 -18.77 -11.18
CA VAL A 299 28.88 -17.39 -10.65
C VAL A 299 27.50 -16.76 -10.42
N ILE A 300 26.42 -17.54 -10.50
CA ILE A 300 25.06 -17.02 -10.29
C ILE A 300 24.90 -16.68 -8.81
N GLU A 301 24.46 -15.46 -8.52
CA GLU A 301 24.27 -14.91 -7.18
C GLU A 301 22.78 -14.81 -6.83
N VAL A 302 21.94 -14.48 -7.83
CA VAL A 302 20.50 -14.24 -7.63
C VAL A 302 19.69 -14.95 -8.71
N ILE A 303 18.72 -15.75 -8.27
CA ILE A 303 17.70 -16.38 -9.13
C ILE A 303 16.32 -16.02 -8.60
N ASP A 304 15.50 -15.38 -9.44
CA ASP A 304 14.08 -15.16 -9.17
C ASP A 304 13.23 -15.91 -10.21
N LEU A 305 12.53 -16.93 -9.74
CA LEU A 305 11.61 -17.80 -10.49
C LEU A 305 10.19 -17.71 -9.93
N SER A 306 9.88 -16.69 -9.13
CA SER A 306 8.57 -16.55 -8.49
C SER A 306 7.42 -16.40 -9.49
N HIS A 307 6.20 -16.74 -9.10
CA HIS A 307 5.01 -16.65 -9.96
C HIS A 307 5.19 -17.41 -11.29
N ASN A 308 5.49 -18.70 -11.19
CA ASN A 308 5.56 -19.63 -12.32
C ASN A 308 4.68 -20.86 -12.03
N GLN A 309 4.89 -21.96 -12.74
CA GLN A 309 4.12 -23.20 -12.62
C GLN A 309 5.02 -24.39 -12.27
N LEU A 310 6.17 -24.15 -11.61
CA LEU A 310 7.15 -25.18 -11.31
C LEU A 310 6.62 -26.14 -10.24
N GLU A 311 6.54 -27.43 -10.57
CA GLU A 311 6.18 -28.50 -9.62
C GLU A 311 7.41 -29.05 -8.88
N HIS A 312 8.57 -28.98 -9.55
CA HIS A 312 9.86 -29.35 -8.98
C HIS A 312 10.89 -28.29 -9.34
N PHE A 313 11.86 -28.09 -8.45
CA PHE A 313 13.11 -27.44 -8.82
C PHE A 313 14.04 -28.46 -9.50
N SER A 314 15.28 -28.09 -9.82
CA SER A 314 16.21 -28.97 -10.55
C SER A 314 16.91 -29.96 -9.62
N GLU A 315 16.88 -31.27 -9.89
CA GLU A 315 17.63 -32.26 -9.09
C GLU A 315 19.15 -32.23 -9.36
N THR A 316 19.58 -31.64 -10.49
CA THR A 316 20.98 -31.62 -10.95
C THR A 316 21.81 -30.49 -10.32
N ILE A 317 21.30 -29.81 -9.30
CA ILE A 317 22.00 -28.74 -8.57
C ILE A 317 23.22 -29.31 -7.87
N THR A 318 24.38 -29.15 -8.51
CA THR A 318 25.66 -29.67 -8.03
C THR A 318 26.66 -28.56 -7.79
N ASP A 319 26.49 -27.38 -8.42
CA ASP A 319 27.55 -26.40 -8.59
C ASP A 319 27.17 -24.94 -8.32
N LEU A 320 25.97 -24.66 -7.78
CA LEU A 320 25.49 -23.30 -7.45
C LEU A 320 26.18 -22.73 -6.18
N ARG A 321 27.51 -22.58 -6.25
CA ARG A 321 28.37 -22.25 -5.10
C ARG A 321 28.31 -20.79 -4.66
N ASP A 322 27.89 -19.90 -5.54
CA ASP A 322 27.81 -18.47 -5.27
C ASP A 322 26.37 -17.97 -5.13
N LEU A 323 25.37 -18.87 -5.25
CA LEU A 323 23.95 -18.50 -5.17
C LEU A 323 23.60 -18.08 -3.74
N GLN A 324 23.26 -16.80 -3.59
CA GLN A 324 22.93 -16.17 -2.31
C GLN A 324 21.42 -15.99 -2.15
N VAL A 325 20.71 -15.64 -3.23
CA VAL A 325 19.26 -15.36 -3.18
C VAL A 325 18.53 -16.25 -4.16
N LEU A 326 17.60 -17.05 -3.64
CA LEU A 326 16.72 -17.90 -4.43
C LEU A 326 15.26 -17.64 -4.06
N ILE A 327 14.50 -17.12 -5.02
CA ILE A 327 13.08 -16.83 -4.88
C ILE A 327 12.29 -17.78 -5.78
N LEU A 328 11.50 -18.64 -5.14
CA LEU A 328 10.63 -19.66 -5.74
C LEU A 328 9.16 -19.46 -5.32
N SER A 329 8.83 -18.31 -4.74
CA SER A 329 7.49 -17.96 -4.25
C SER A 329 6.41 -18.13 -5.33
N HIS A 330 5.19 -18.48 -4.95
CA HIS A 330 4.06 -18.63 -5.90
C HIS A 330 4.38 -19.61 -7.05
N ASN A 331 4.72 -20.85 -6.71
CA ASN A 331 4.89 -21.96 -7.64
C ASN A 331 4.02 -23.14 -7.16
N LYS A 332 4.31 -24.36 -7.63
CA LYS A 332 3.61 -25.60 -7.27
C LYS A 332 4.55 -26.62 -6.63
N LEU A 333 5.63 -26.16 -6.00
CA LEU A 333 6.66 -27.03 -5.44
C LEU A 333 6.08 -27.90 -4.32
N GLU A 334 6.31 -29.22 -4.40
CA GLU A 334 5.89 -30.17 -3.35
C GLU A 334 7.01 -30.48 -2.34
N ASN A 335 8.27 -30.31 -2.74
CA ASN A 335 9.44 -30.48 -1.89
C ASN A 335 10.60 -29.57 -2.35
N ILE A 336 11.59 -29.40 -1.47
CA ILE A 336 12.81 -28.61 -1.72
C ILE A 336 14.08 -29.36 -1.26
N ASP A 337 14.03 -30.70 -1.20
CA ASP A 337 15.12 -31.52 -0.64
C ASP A 337 16.44 -31.34 -1.40
N CYS A 338 16.39 -31.01 -2.69
CA CYS A 338 17.57 -30.72 -3.51
C CYS A 338 18.34 -29.47 -3.06
N LEU A 339 17.69 -28.51 -2.40
CA LEU A 339 18.29 -27.22 -2.02
C LEU A 339 19.33 -27.34 -0.90
N VAL A 340 19.36 -28.46 -0.16
CA VAL A 340 20.42 -28.73 0.83
C VAL A 340 21.82 -28.76 0.22
N ARG A 341 21.93 -28.87 -1.11
CA ARG A 341 23.19 -28.82 -1.87
C ARG A 341 23.71 -27.40 -2.10
N VAL A 342 22.89 -26.37 -1.84
CA VAL A 342 23.22 -24.95 -2.07
C VAL A 342 23.68 -24.30 -0.76
N ALA A 343 24.91 -24.59 -0.36
CA ALA A 343 25.43 -24.15 0.95
C ALA A 343 25.65 -22.63 1.09
N ALA A 344 25.69 -21.89 -0.02
CA ALA A 344 25.97 -20.45 -0.02
C ALA A 344 24.73 -19.56 0.15
N LEU A 345 23.54 -20.18 0.19
CA LEU A 345 22.28 -19.47 0.20
C LEU A 345 22.09 -18.64 1.48
N GLU A 346 21.75 -17.37 1.32
CA GLU A 346 21.51 -16.40 2.40
C GLU A 346 20.02 -16.06 2.52
N GLU A 347 19.29 -16.03 1.40
CA GLU A 347 17.85 -15.80 1.35
C GLU A 347 17.16 -16.88 0.50
N LEU A 348 16.20 -17.58 1.11
CA LEU A 348 15.34 -18.56 0.47
C LEU A 348 13.89 -18.18 0.68
N LYS A 349 13.18 -17.96 -0.43
CA LYS A 349 11.72 -17.74 -0.42
C LYS A 349 11.04 -18.85 -1.21
N VAL A 350 10.23 -19.64 -0.53
CA VAL A 350 9.45 -20.76 -1.07
C VAL A 350 7.99 -20.65 -0.64
N ASP A 351 7.56 -19.44 -0.26
CA ASP A 351 6.18 -19.17 0.15
C ASP A 351 5.18 -19.38 -0.99
N HIS A 352 3.91 -19.61 -0.66
CA HIS A 352 2.85 -19.87 -1.65
C HIS A 352 3.20 -21.03 -2.61
N ASN A 353 3.49 -22.19 -2.04
CA ASN A 353 3.76 -23.44 -2.77
C ASN A 353 2.87 -24.57 -2.22
N ALA A 354 3.19 -25.82 -2.54
CA ALA A 354 2.49 -27.01 -2.06
C ALA A 354 3.37 -27.87 -1.14
N LEU A 355 4.36 -27.28 -0.46
CA LEU A 355 5.33 -28.01 0.36
C LEU A 355 4.63 -28.70 1.53
N THR A 356 4.89 -29.99 1.70
CA THR A 356 4.34 -30.78 2.83
C THR A 356 5.33 -30.96 3.98
N ARG A 357 6.62 -30.77 3.71
CA ARG A 357 7.71 -30.87 4.68
C ARG A 357 8.89 -30.00 4.28
N LEU A 358 9.72 -29.69 5.27
CA LEU A 358 11.05 -29.13 5.06
C LEU A 358 12.10 -30.26 5.02
N PRO A 359 13.28 -30.04 4.40
CA PRO A 359 14.34 -31.05 4.35
C PRO A 359 14.86 -31.42 5.73
N GLU A 360 15.25 -32.69 5.96
CA GLU A 360 15.82 -33.09 7.26
C GLU A 360 17.26 -32.59 7.46
N ASN A 361 18.03 -32.45 6.37
CA ASN A 361 19.45 -32.06 6.41
C ASN A 361 19.68 -30.55 6.19
N MET A 362 18.87 -29.70 6.82
CA MET A 362 18.97 -28.24 6.66
C MET A 362 20.31 -27.66 7.15
N HIS A 363 21.05 -28.38 8.01
CA HIS A 363 22.39 -27.99 8.48
C HIS A 363 23.39 -27.71 7.35
N CYS A 364 23.19 -28.28 6.15
CA CYS A 364 24.00 -27.99 4.98
C CYS A 364 23.84 -26.55 4.45
N MET A 365 22.71 -25.89 4.73
CA MET A 365 22.42 -24.51 4.34
C MET A 365 22.92 -23.51 5.40
N ALA A 366 24.17 -23.66 5.82
CA ALA A 366 24.73 -22.99 7.01
C ALA A 366 24.81 -21.45 6.92
N LYS A 367 24.59 -20.86 5.74
CA LYS A 367 24.60 -19.40 5.52
C LYS A 367 23.21 -18.76 5.49
N LEU A 368 22.14 -19.54 5.60
CA LEU A 368 20.78 -19.02 5.45
C LEU A 368 20.44 -18.03 6.56
N ILE A 369 20.07 -16.81 6.17
CA ILE A 369 19.73 -15.69 7.06
C ILE A 369 18.22 -15.49 7.10
N HIS A 370 17.59 -15.48 5.93
CA HIS A 370 16.16 -15.24 5.75
C HIS A 370 15.53 -16.46 5.10
N PHE A 371 14.54 -17.04 5.77
CA PHE A 371 13.83 -18.20 5.26
C PHE A 371 12.32 -18.00 5.36
N ASP A 372 11.67 -17.92 4.20
CA ASP A 372 10.22 -17.82 4.09
C ASP A 372 9.64 -19.05 3.40
N PHE A 373 8.81 -19.79 4.14
CA PHE A 373 8.05 -20.94 3.67
C PHE A 373 6.55 -20.78 3.98
N SER A 374 6.08 -19.55 4.16
CA SER A 374 4.68 -19.25 4.47
C SER A 374 3.72 -19.73 3.37
N TYR A 375 2.43 -19.92 3.67
CA TYR A 375 1.43 -20.37 2.69
C TYR A 375 1.82 -21.69 1.99
N ASN A 376 2.07 -22.71 2.79
CA ASN A 376 2.36 -24.08 2.35
C ASN A 376 1.49 -25.07 3.16
N ARG A 377 1.83 -26.36 3.16
CA ARG A 377 1.13 -27.44 3.89
C ARG A 377 2.09 -28.19 4.82
N ILE A 378 3.06 -27.48 5.39
CA ILE A 378 4.12 -28.09 6.20
C ILE A 378 3.55 -28.55 7.54
N LEU A 379 3.80 -29.82 7.90
CA LEU A 379 3.23 -30.44 9.12
C LEU A 379 4.12 -30.27 10.37
N THR A 380 5.44 -30.22 10.19
CA THR A 380 6.44 -30.14 11.27
C THR A 380 7.67 -29.38 10.81
N LEU A 381 8.38 -28.75 11.76
CA LEU A 381 9.70 -28.18 11.52
C LEU A 381 10.80 -29.20 11.92
N PRO A 382 11.90 -29.32 11.16
CA PRO A 382 12.97 -30.28 11.46
C PRO A 382 13.82 -29.82 12.65
N GLU A 383 14.27 -30.76 13.47
CA GLU A 383 15.17 -30.47 14.61
C GLU A 383 16.49 -29.81 14.17
N THR A 384 16.95 -30.07 12.94
CA THR A 384 18.18 -29.51 12.38
C THR A 384 18.09 -28.00 12.09
N LEU A 385 16.91 -27.39 12.15
CA LEU A 385 16.74 -25.94 11.95
C LEU A 385 17.56 -25.12 12.96
N ASN A 386 17.76 -25.64 14.17
CA ASN A 386 18.57 -24.99 15.19
C ASN A 386 20.06 -24.91 14.85
N THR A 387 20.54 -25.74 13.92
CA THR A 387 21.96 -25.82 13.56
C THR A 387 22.40 -24.69 12.63
N ILE A 388 21.45 -24.01 11.97
CA ILE A 388 21.74 -22.91 11.04
C ILE A 388 21.86 -21.60 11.81
N ILE A 389 22.98 -21.42 12.51
CA ILE A 389 23.23 -20.30 13.45
C ILE A 389 23.11 -18.91 12.79
N SER A 390 23.23 -18.85 11.46
CA SER A 390 23.10 -17.61 10.66
C SER A 390 21.66 -17.12 10.51
N LEU A 391 20.66 -17.98 10.76
CA LEU A 391 19.25 -17.62 10.62
C LEU A 391 18.90 -16.45 11.55
N LYS A 392 18.19 -15.47 10.98
CA LYS A 392 17.64 -14.33 11.70
C LYS A 392 16.13 -14.29 11.59
N ASP A 393 15.61 -14.54 10.38
CA ASP A 393 14.18 -14.44 10.12
C ASP A 393 13.66 -15.77 9.57
N VAL A 394 12.70 -16.33 10.30
CA VAL A 394 11.99 -17.56 9.94
C VAL A 394 10.51 -17.22 9.84
N LEU A 395 10.00 -17.23 8.61
CA LEU A 395 8.61 -16.93 8.28
C LEU A 395 7.94 -18.22 7.78
N GLY A 396 6.95 -18.70 8.52
CA GLY A 396 6.25 -19.95 8.28
C GLY A 396 4.76 -19.85 8.52
N ALA A 397 4.18 -18.66 8.32
CA ALA A 397 2.76 -18.42 8.55
C ALA A 397 1.89 -19.21 7.55
N HIS A 398 0.64 -19.50 7.89
CA HIS A 398 -0.29 -20.23 7.02
C HIS A 398 0.28 -21.59 6.57
N ASN A 399 0.50 -22.48 7.53
CA ASN A 399 0.92 -23.86 7.33
C ASN A 399 0.10 -24.79 8.25
N ASP A 400 0.41 -26.09 8.25
CA ASP A 400 -0.26 -27.09 9.08
C ASP A 400 0.62 -27.54 10.27
N ILE A 401 1.53 -26.67 10.74
CA ILE A 401 2.52 -27.03 11.76
C ILE A 401 1.81 -27.32 13.07
N SER A 402 1.98 -28.52 13.60
CA SER A 402 1.33 -28.94 14.85
C SER A 402 2.28 -29.07 16.04
N VAL A 403 3.55 -29.34 15.77
CA VAL A 403 4.60 -29.57 16.78
C VAL A 403 5.83 -28.73 16.44
N MET A 404 6.33 -28.04 17.46
CA MET A 404 7.57 -27.28 17.41
C MET A 404 8.75 -28.14 17.87
N PRO A 405 9.93 -28.07 17.23
CA PRO A 405 11.09 -28.86 17.61
C PRO A 405 11.63 -28.42 18.96
N GLU A 406 11.96 -29.38 19.83
CA GLU A 406 12.40 -29.09 21.20
C GLU A 406 13.69 -28.27 21.22
N SER A 407 14.52 -28.39 20.19
CA SER A 407 15.82 -27.76 20.12
C SER A 407 15.85 -26.39 19.43
N ILE A 408 14.69 -25.82 19.04
CA ILE A 408 14.60 -24.56 18.25
C ILE A 408 15.37 -23.38 18.86
N GLY A 409 15.42 -23.31 20.20
CA GLY A 409 16.13 -22.25 20.92
C GLY A 409 17.60 -22.51 21.19
N LYS A 410 18.12 -23.73 20.93
CA LYS A 410 19.53 -24.06 21.17
C LYS A 410 20.40 -23.43 20.10
N HIS A 411 21.44 -22.69 20.52
CA HIS A 411 22.45 -22.08 19.64
C HIS A 411 21.91 -21.15 18.54
N GLN A 412 20.68 -20.67 18.68
CA GLN A 412 20.05 -19.81 17.68
C GLN A 412 20.10 -18.32 18.03
N LEU A 413 20.20 -17.51 16.98
CA LEU A 413 20.26 -16.04 17.03
C LEU A 413 19.11 -15.40 16.23
N LEU A 414 17.95 -16.08 16.19
CA LEU A 414 16.73 -15.57 15.56
C LEU A 414 16.35 -14.20 16.11
N ARG A 415 15.87 -13.33 15.21
CA ARG A 415 15.28 -12.03 15.49
C ARG A 415 13.78 -12.03 15.25
N THR A 416 13.34 -12.72 14.20
CA THR A 416 11.92 -12.85 13.84
C THR A 416 11.56 -14.31 13.71
N LEU A 417 10.49 -14.70 14.43
CA LEU A 417 9.83 -15.98 14.24
C LEU A 417 8.34 -15.72 14.03
N ASP A 418 7.85 -15.97 12.81
CA ASP A 418 6.44 -15.85 12.46
C ASP A 418 5.87 -17.20 12.07
N LEU A 419 5.01 -17.76 12.91
CA LEU A 419 4.31 -19.02 12.70
C LEU A 419 2.79 -18.84 12.90
N ARG A 420 2.26 -17.66 12.54
CA ARG A 420 0.81 -17.40 12.58
C ARG A 420 0.05 -18.38 11.69
N GLU A 421 -1.22 -18.60 12.01
CA GLU A 421 -2.11 -19.44 11.18
C GLU A 421 -1.54 -20.86 10.97
N ASN A 422 -1.30 -21.54 12.09
CA ASN A 422 -0.84 -22.92 12.13
C ASN A 422 -1.71 -23.73 13.13
N SER A 423 -1.29 -24.95 13.48
CA SER A 423 -1.98 -25.81 14.45
C SER A 423 -1.12 -26.11 15.69
N ILE A 424 -0.21 -25.21 16.06
CA ILE A 424 0.76 -25.42 17.15
C ILE A 424 0.02 -25.49 18.49
N LYS A 425 0.21 -26.59 19.23
CA LYS A 425 -0.47 -26.83 20.52
C LYS A 425 0.30 -26.30 21.73
N ALA A 426 1.62 -26.34 21.68
CA ALA A 426 2.49 -25.89 22.75
C ALA A 426 3.85 -25.47 22.18
N LEU A 427 4.52 -24.55 22.88
CA LEU A 427 5.89 -24.15 22.58
C LEU A 427 6.85 -24.97 23.44
N PRO A 428 8.05 -25.31 22.93
CA PRO A 428 9.06 -26.01 23.71
C PRO A 428 9.67 -25.07 24.76
N GLU A 429 10.03 -25.60 25.92
CA GLU A 429 10.68 -24.86 26.99
C GLU A 429 11.98 -24.18 26.57
N ASP A 430 12.68 -24.70 25.56
CA ASP A 430 13.92 -24.13 25.07
C ASP A 430 13.72 -22.86 24.23
N ILE A 431 12.50 -22.50 23.81
CA ILE A 431 12.24 -21.29 23.01
C ILE A 431 12.73 -20.02 23.73
N ARG A 432 12.68 -19.98 25.07
CA ARG A 432 13.21 -18.89 25.92
C ARG A 432 14.72 -18.69 25.85
N ARG A 433 15.45 -19.58 25.19
CA ARG A 433 16.89 -19.42 24.89
C ARG A 433 17.17 -18.54 23.68
N LEU A 434 16.15 -18.19 22.89
CA LEU A 434 16.26 -17.22 21.78
C LEU A 434 16.45 -15.79 22.31
N ARG A 435 17.62 -15.51 22.89
CA ARG A 435 17.88 -14.23 23.58
C ARG A 435 17.85 -13.02 22.66
N THR A 436 18.06 -13.21 21.36
CA THR A 436 18.07 -12.15 20.34
C THR A 436 16.71 -11.91 19.68
N ILE A 437 15.67 -12.68 20.04
CA ILE A 437 14.36 -12.55 19.41
C ILE A 437 13.79 -11.16 19.70
N GLU A 438 13.29 -10.50 18.66
CA GLU A 438 12.66 -9.18 18.72
C GLU A 438 11.16 -9.30 18.46
N ILE A 439 10.77 -10.19 17.54
CA ILE A 439 9.40 -10.39 17.08
C ILE A 439 9.04 -11.87 17.16
N LEU A 440 8.01 -12.19 17.94
CA LEU A 440 7.44 -13.53 18.07
C LEU A 440 5.96 -13.51 17.72
N ARG A 441 5.59 -14.05 16.56
CA ARG A 441 4.20 -14.13 16.09
C ARG A 441 3.74 -15.57 16.00
N LEU A 442 2.69 -15.86 16.75
CA LEU A 442 2.09 -17.16 16.99
C LEU A 442 0.55 -17.09 17.01
N GLY A 443 -0.03 -15.97 16.54
CA GLY A 443 -1.47 -15.80 16.44
C GLY A 443 -2.16 -16.88 15.58
N LYS A 444 -3.45 -17.14 15.83
CA LYS A 444 -4.26 -18.16 15.15
C LYS A 444 -3.60 -19.55 15.19
N ASN A 445 -3.35 -20.03 16.40
CA ASN A 445 -2.81 -21.36 16.68
C ASN A 445 -3.70 -22.09 17.72
N LYS A 446 -3.19 -23.16 18.34
CA LYS A 446 -3.91 -23.96 19.35
C LYS A 446 -3.17 -23.94 20.69
N LEU A 447 -2.44 -22.86 20.98
CA LEU A 447 -1.63 -22.75 22.20
C LEU A 447 -2.53 -22.70 23.42
N SER A 448 -2.28 -23.58 24.39
CA SER A 448 -2.98 -23.59 25.69
C SER A 448 -2.15 -22.97 26.82
N THR A 449 -0.84 -22.85 26.64
CA THR A 449 0.08 -22.24 27.61
C THR A 449 1.27 -21.61 26.87
N LEU A 450 1.95 -20.67 27.54
CA LEU A 450 3.25 -20.15 27.13
C LEU A 450 4.31 -20.60 28.16
N PRO A 451 5.57 -20.81 27.75
CA PRO A 451 6.64 -21.20 28.67
C PRO A 451 6.86 -20.18 29.79
N GLU A 452 7.23 -20.66 30.97
CA GLU A 452 7.58 -19.78 32.09
C GLU A 452 8.94 -19.08 31.86
N ASN A 453 9.11 -17.92 32.49
CA ASN A 453 10.35 -17.11 32.46
C ASN A 453 10.76 -16.61 31.06
N MET A 454 9.80 -16.19 30.23
CA MET A 454 10.07 -15.53 28.95
C MET A 454 10.78 -14.17 29.09
N ASP A 455 10.88 -13.62 30.30
CA ASP A 455 11.57 -12.34 30.59
C ASP A 455 13.05 -12.34 30.24
N ILE A 456 13.66 -13.53 30.13
CA ILE A 456 15.05 -13.74 29.70
C ILE A 456 15.24 -13.30 28.23
N MET A 457 14.17 -13.17 27.45
CA MET A 457 14.20 -12.62 26.09
C MET A 457 14.32 -11.08 26.12
N GLU A 458 15.52 -10.59 26.45
CA GLU A 458 15.81 -9.16 26.67
C GLU A 458 15.52 -8.25 25.46
N TYR A 459 15.53 -8.78 24.24
CA TYR A 459 15.28 -8.01 23.02
C TYR A 459 13.85 -8.12 22.49
N LEU A 460 13.00 -8.98 23.07
CA LEU A 460 11.61 -9.14 22.63
C LEU A 460 10.87 -7.81 22.80
N ARG A 461 10.22 -7.38 21.72
CA ARG A 461 9.45 -6.13 21.62
C ARG A 461 8.03 -6.37 21.14
N GLU A 462 7.84 -7.34 20.26
CA GLU A 462 6.53 -7.69 19.72
C GLU A 462 6.20 -9.15 20.04
N ILE A 463 5.03 -9.33 20.67
CA ILE A 463 4.41 -10.64 20.82
C ILE A 463 2.98 -10.61 20.27
N ASP A 464 2.70 -11.52 19.35
CA ASP A 464 1.36 -11.74 18.81
C ASP A 464 0.96 -13.19 19.06
N VAL A 465 -0.01 -13.39 19.95
CA VAL A 465 -0.59 -14.69 20.31
C VAL A 465 -2.12 -14.63 20.22
N CYS A 466 -2.67 -13.77 19.36
CA CYS A 466 -4.12 -13.69 19.18
C CYS A 466 -4.72 -15.03 18.73
N ASP A 467 -6.03 -15.23 18.89
CA ASP A 467 -6.74 -16.42 18.39
C ASP A 467 -6.07 -17.74 18.83
N ASN A 468 -5.86 -17.88 20.14
CA ASN A 468 -5.32 -19.08 20.76
C ASN A 468 -6.24 -19.51 21.92
N HIS A 469 -5.80 -20.49 22.73
CA HIS A 469 -6.55 -21.02 23.87
C HIS A 469 -5.83 -20.69 25.19
N LEU A 470 -5.19 -19.53 25.27
CA LEU A 470 -4.39 -19.13 26.44
C LEU A 470 -5.32 -18.64 27.56
N PRO A 471 -5.26 -19.23 28.77
CA PRO A 471 -5.98 -18.72 29.94
C PRO A 471 -5.23 -17.58 30.63
N GLU A 472 -3.93 -17.43 30.38
CA GLU A 472 -3.09 -16.34 30.87
C GLU A 472 -1.88 -16.11 29.96
N VAL A 473 -1.25 -14.94 30.07
CA VAL A 473 -0.02 -14.60 29.33
C VAL A 473 1.00 -13.96 30.28
N PRO A 474 2.20 -14.52 30.46
CA PRO A 474 3.17 -13.99 31.42
C PRO A 474 3.82 -12.70 30.90
N PHE A 475 3.25 -11.55 31.24
CA PHE A 475 3.85 -10.24 31.00
C PHE A 475 4.73 -9.84 32.19
N ASN A 476 6.01 -10.20 32.20
CA ASN A 476 6.94 -9.69 33.23
C ASN A 476 8.06 -8.79 32.68
N LYS A 477 7.93 -8.32 31.43
CA LYS A 477 8.81 -7.33 30.80
C LYS A 477 8.06 -6.33 29.90
N SER A 478 8.57 -5.09 29.82
CA SER A 478 8.06 -4.06 28.90
C SER A 478 8.21 -4.50 27.44
N LEU A 479 7.09 -4.57 26.72
CA LEU A 479 7.01 -4.83 25.29
C LEU A 479 6.52 -3.58 24.56
N GLU A 480 6.78 -3.48 23.25
CA GLU A 480 6.29 -2.39 22.40
C GLU A 480 4.91 -2.71 21.83
N ILE A 481 4.69 -3.96 21.40
CA ILE A 481 3.46 -4.44 20.77
C ILE A 481 3.02 -5.74 21.44
N ILE A 482 1.78 -5.76 21.90
CA ILE A 482 1.14 -6.94 22.46
C ILE A 482 -0.20 -7.15 21.77
N ASN A 483 -0.36 -8.30 21.13
CA ASN A 483 -1.64 -8.76 20.62
C ASN A 483 -2.00 -10.10 21.28
N VAL A 484 -3.06 -10.10 22.09
CA VAL A 484 -3.59 -11.29 22.76
C VAL A 484 -5.09 -11.47 22.52
N ALA A 485 -5.63 -10.80 21.51
CA ALA A 485 -7.05 -10.84 21.19
C ALA A 485 -7.57 -12.27 20.99
N ASN A 486 -8.86 -12.51 21.22
CA ASN A 486 -9.51 -13.81 21.03
C ASN A 486 -8.84 -14.95 21.82
N ASN A 487 -8.52 -14.70 23.10
CA ASN A 487 -8.07 -15.72 24.04
C ASN A 487 -9.06 -15.83 25.23
N PRO A 488 -9.33 -17.04 25.74
CA PRO A 488 -10.32 -17.27 26.79
C PRO A 488 -9.77 -16.94 28.19
N PHE A 489 -9.39 -15.68 28.42
CA PHE A 489 -8.95 -15.25 29.74
C PHE A 489 -10.11 -15.30 30.74
N PRO A 490 -9.88 -15.75 31.98
CA PRO A 490 -10.90 -15.73 33.01
C PRO A 490 -11.31 -14.28 33.32
N LEU A 491 -12.58 -14.07 33.66
CA LEU A 491 -13.12 -12.77 34.07
C LEU A 491 -12.25 -12.16 35.17
N LEU A 492 -11.92 -10.87 35.02
CA LEU A 492 -10.96 -10.18 35.88
C LEU A 492 -11.46 -10.03 37.33
N SER A 493 -12.78 -10.09 37.55
CA SER A 493 -13.40 -9.80 38.85
C SER A 493 -13.08 -10.79 39.98
N GLU A 494 -12.39 -11.92 39.74
CA GLU A 494 -12.09 -12.89 40.82
C GLU A 494 -10.61 -13.05 41.21
N THR A 495 -9.62 -12.51 40.48
CA THR A 495 -8.21 -12.65 40.92
C THR A 495 -7.29 -11.44 40.63
N PRO A 496 -6.70 -10.80 41.66
CA PRO A 496 -5.59 -9.84 41.49
C PRO A 496 -4.28 -10.48 40.97
N LYS A 497 -4.34 -11.76 40.58
CA LYS A 497 -3.23 -12.52 39.99
C LYS A 497 -3.31 -12.63 38.47
N SER A 498 -4.39 -12.18 37.84
CA SER A 498 -4.50 -12.18 36.37
C SER A 498 -3.37 -11.34 35.75
N SER A 499 -2.72 -11.87 34.72
CA SER A 499 -1.60 -11.19 34.08
C SER A 499 -1.99 -9.90 33.37
N ILE A 500 -3.26 -9.78 32.95
CA ILE A 500 -3.83 -8.56 32.37
C ILE A 500 -3.93 -7.47 33.44
N ALA A 501 -4.25 -7.81 34.69
CA ALA A 501 -4.32 -6.83 35.79
C ALA A 501 -2.97 -6.20 36.11
N ARG A 502 -1.88 -6.90 35.78
CA ARG A 502 -0.50 -6.41 35.93
C ARG A 502 -0.08 -5.47 34.80
N ILE A 503 -0.81 -5.44 33.68
CA ILE A 503 -0.52 -4.52 32.58
C ILE A 503 -0.53 -3.08 33.10
N GLY A 504 0.56 -2.36 32.86
CA GLY A 504 0.72 -0.98 33.31
C GLY A 504 1.42 -0.80 34.65
N GLU A 505 1.85 -1.88 35.31
CA GLU A 505 2.88 -1.79 36.36
C GLU A 505 4.11 -1.01 35.84
N LYS A 506 4.77 -0.24 36.72
CA LYS A 506 5.82 0.74 36.36
C LYS A 506 6.95 0.16 35.50
N ASP A 507 7.22 -1.13 35.63
CA ASP A 507 8.25 -1.84 34.86
C ASP A 507 7.79 -2.29 33.47
N LEU A 508 6.48 -2.46 33.25
CA LEU A 508 5.87 -2.87 31.96
C LEU A 508 5.43 -1.68 31.10
N ALA A 509 5.21 -0.51 31.72
CA ALA A 509 4.61 0.65 31.07
C ALA A 509 5.54 1.54 30.23
N ARG A 510 6.81 1.15 30.05
CA ARG A 510 7.86 2.07 29.55
C ARG A 510 7.91 2.20 28.03
N THR A 511 7.51 1.18 27.28
CA THR A 511 7.74 1.10 25.83
C THR A 511 6.48 0.79 25.01
N MET A 512 5.37 0.43 25.66
CA MET A 512 4.19 -0.08 24.95
C MET A 512 3.52 1.00 24.11
N THR A 513 3.31 0.67 22.84
CA THR A 513 2.68 1.54 21.83
C THR A 513 1.40 0.93 21.28
N HIS A 514 1.29 -0.41 21.23
CA HIS A 514 0.11 -1.10 20.71
C HIS A 514 -0.32 -2.21 21.68
N LEU A 515 -1.60 -2.20 22.05
CA LEU A 515 -2.21 -3.20 22.91
C LEU A 515 -3.56 -3.63 22.34
N ASP A 516 -3.67 -4.91 22.01
CA ASP A 516 -4.91 -5.54 21.53
C ASP A 516 -5.39 -6.61 22.52
N LEU A 517 -6.53 -6.31 23.14
CA LEU A 517 -7.25 -7.13 24.13
C LEU A 517 -8.68 -7.44 23.64
N CYS A 518 -8.96 -7.39 22.34
CA CYS A 518 -10.30 -7.67 21.84
C CYS A 518 -10.73 -9.11 22.19
N ASN A 519 -12.00 -9.31 22.57
CA ASN A 519 -12.55 -10.64 22.84
C ASN A 519 -11.68 -11.46 23.81
N THR A 520 -11.44 -10.87 24.98
CA THR A 520 -10.68 -11.49 26.06
C THR A 520 -11.51 -11.69 27.32
N ALA A 521 -12.84 -11.63 27.18
CA ALA A 521 -13.82 -11.75 28.26
C ALA A 521 -13.60 -10.78 29.44
N LEU A 522 -13.12 -9.56 29.18
CA LEU A 522 -12.94 -8.54 30.22
C LEU A 522 -14.31 -8.00 30.69
N ASP A 523 -14.62 -8.07 31.97
CA ASP A 523 -15.79 -7.45 32.58
C ASP A 523 -15.52 -6.06 33.17
N LEU A 524 -14.26 -5.79 33.49
CA LEU A 524 -13.77 -4.51 34.00
C LEU A 524 -12.65 -4.00 33.10
N PHE A 525 -12.61 -2.68 32.91
CA PHE A 525 -11.50 -2.03 32.23
C PHE A 525 -10.25 -2.08 33.13
N PRO A 526 -9.12 -2.66 32.70
CA PRO A 526 -7.90 -2.71 33.51
C PRO A 526 -7.28 -1.31 33.67
N ILE A 527 -7.49 -0.67 34.81
CA ILE A 527 -7.03 0.70 35.08
C ILE A 527 -5.51 0.89 34.94
N GLY A 528 -4.74 -0.18 35.12
CA GLY A 528 -3.29 -0.18 34.91
C GLY A 528 -2.89 0.25 33.48
N ILE A 529 -3.70 -0.08 32.46
CA ILE A 529 -3.49 0.33 31.05
C ILE A 529 -3.32 1.85 30.94
N CYS A 530 -4.02 2.64 31.78
CA CYS A 530 -3.93 4.09 31.79
C CYS A 530 -2.55 4.64 32.20
N SER A 531 -1.64 3.79 32.69
CA SER A 531 -0.24 4.14 32.98
C SER A 531 0.67 4.06 31.75
N LEU A 532 0.21 3.49 30.62
CA LEU A 532 0.96 3.29 29.37
C LEU A 532 1.05 4.59 28.56
N ARG A 533 1.86 5.56 29.01
CA ARG A 533 1.88 6.93 28.45
C ARG A 533 2.31 7.04 26.98
N LEU A 534 2.93 6.00 26.42
CA LEU A 534 3.35 5.94 25.01
C LEU A 534 2.35 5.19 24.12
N LEU A 535 1.21 4.74 24.67
CA LEU A 535 0.23 3.96 23.93
C LEU A 535 -0.39 4.79 22.81
N VAL A 536 -0.30 4.28 21.59
CA VAL A 536 -0.81 4.86 20.35
C VAL A 536 -2.11 4.15 19.93
N THR A 537 -2.14 2.83 20.05
CA THR A 537 -3.32 2.02 19.73
C THR A 537 -3.75 1.20 20.94
N LEU A 538 -5.03 1.35 21.31
CA LEU A 538 -5.69 0.53 22.32
C LEU A 538 -6.94 -0.10 21.72
N LYS A 539 -7.04 -1.42 21.79
CA LYS A 539 -8.24 -2.15 21.38
C LYS A 539 -8.72 -3.06 22.51
N VAL A 540 -9.97 -2.88 22.90
CA VAL A 540 -10.65 -3.61 23.97
C VAL A 540 -12.07 -4.04 23.54
N ALA A 541 -12.31 -4.13 22.24
CA ALA A 541 -13.63 -4.43 21.68
C ALA A 541 -14.09 -5.87 21.95
N ASN A 542 -15.40 -6.14 21.84
CA ASN A 542 -16.01 -7.46 22.05
C ASN A 542 -15.72 -8.01 23.46
N ASN A 543 -15.90 -7.18 24.48
CA ASN A 543 -15.73 -7.57 25.88
C ASN A 543 -17.03 -7.29 26.66
N GLN A 544 -16.99 -7.36 27.98
CA GLN A 544 -18.11 -7.08 28.89
C GLN A 544 -17.87 -5.82 29.74
N ILE A 545 -17.01 -4.91 29.27
CA ILE A 545 -16.60 -3.72 30.02
C ILE A 545 -17.80 -2.79 30.21
N LYS A 546 -18.06 -2.37 31.45
CA LYS A 546 -19.19 -1.48 31.78
C LYS A 546 -18.86 0.01 31.82
N GLU A 547 -17.61 0.34 32.10
CA GLU A 547 -17.16 1.72 32.33
C GLU A 547 -15.72 1.90 31.85
N ILE A 548 -15.43 3.09 31.30
CA ILE A 548 -14.05 3.52 30.99
C ILE A 548 -13.60 4.44 32.15
N PRO A 549 -12.43 4.17 32.79
CA PRO A 549 -11.96 4.97 33.91
C PRO A 549 -11.54 6.38 33.46
N ALA A 550 -11.68 7.36 34.36
CA ALA A 550 -11.27 8.75 34.13
C ALA A 550 -9.75 8.87 33.80
N GLU A 551 -8.95 7.94 34.31
CA GLU A 551 -7.53 7.84 34.07
C GLU A 551 -7.16 7.60 32.60
N ILE A 552 -8.12 7.22 31.73
CA ILE A 552 -7.90 7.09 30.28
C ILE A 552 -7.25 8.35 29.70
N GLY A 553 -7.56 9.55 30.23
CA GLY A 553 -6.96 10.82 29.83
C GLY A 553 -5.44 10.93 30.03
N ASN A 554 -4.80 9.97 30.69
CA ASN A 554 -3.35 9.86 30.78
C ASN A 554 -2.69 9.37 29.49
N LEU A 555 -3.44 8.73 28.58
CA LEU A 555 -2.95 8.15 27.33
C LEU A 555 -2.79 9.21 26.22
N LYS A 556 -2.00 10.25 26.49
CA LYS A 556 -1.92 11.45 25.63
C LYS A 556 -1.38 11.22 24.21
N MET A 557 -0.81 10.04 23.94
CA MET A 557 -0.31 9.63 22.62
C MET A 557 -1.32 8.76 21.85
N LEU A 558 -2.50 8.49 22.42
CA LEU A 558 -3.48 7.59 21.83
C LEU A 558 -4.08 8.20 20.55
N GLU A 559 -3.92 7.49 19.45
CA GLU A 559 -4.42 7.83 18.11
C GLU A 559 -5.63 6.96 17.75
N VAL A 560 -5.64 5.69 18.19
CA VAL A 560 -6.70 4.72 17.89
C VAL A 560 -7.25 4.11 19.17
N PHE A 561 -8.55 4.24 19.38
CA PHE A 561 -9.27 3.59 20.48
C PHE A 561 -10.50 2.83 19.98
N HIS A 562 -10.43 1.50 20.01
CA HIS A 562 -11.56 0.63 19.67
C HIS A 562 -12.11 -0.04 20.93
N ALA A 563 -13.36 0.26 21.28
CA ALA A 563 -14.07 -0.27 22.43
C ALA A 563 -15.50 -0.70 22.09
N TYR A 564 -15.77 -1.00 20.81
CA TYR A 564 -17.08 -1.46 20.35
C TYR A 564 -17.47 -2.82 20.95
N ASP A 565 -18.76 -3.13 20.90
CA ASP A 565 -19.34 -4.39 21.42
C ASP A 565 -18.93 -4.66 22.88
N ASN A 566 -19.38 -3.76 23.75
CA ASN A 566 -19.16 -3.81 25.20
C ASN A 566 -20.45 -3.42 25.94
N GLN A 567 -20.36 -3.12 27.23
CA GLN A 567 -21.49 -2.70 28.06
C GLN A 567 -21.31 -1.26 28.60
N ILE A 568 -20.53 -0.43 27.89
CA ILE A 568 -20.10 0.90 28.33
C ILE A 568 -21.30 1.85 28.36
N ARG A 569 -21.53 2.50 29.51
CA ARG A 569 -22.67 3.42 29.69
C ARG A 569 -22.33 4.89 29.51
N GLU A 570 -21.09 5.28 29.78
CA GLU A 570 -20.67 6.68 29.80
C GLU A 570 -19.30 6.85 29.15
N ILE A 571 -19.11 7.99 28.48
CA ILE A 571 -17.81 8.46 28.02
C ILE A 571 -17.27 9.41 29.10
N PRO A 572 -16.13 9.12 29.75
CA PRO A 572 -15.61 9.96 30.82
C PRO A 572 -15.20 11.35 30.31
N MET A 573 -15.39 12.39 31.13
CA MET A 573 -15.02 13.77 30.76
C MET A 573 -13.53 13.89 30.41
N GLN A 574 -12.65 13.10 31.01
CA GLN A 574 -11.20 13.13 30.76
C GLN A 574 -10.79 12.64 29.37
N MET A 575 -11.73 12.12 28.56
CA MET A 575 -11.49 11.80 27.16
C MET A 575 -11.00 13.02 26.38
N ASP A 576 -11.37 14.24 26.82
CA ASP A 576 -10.98 15.51 26.19
C ASP A 576 -9.46 15.79 26.22
N LEU A 577 -8.68 15.03 27.01
CA LEU A 577 -7.22 15.11 27.10
C LEU A 577 -6.49 14.32 25.99
N LEU A 578 -7.20 13.48 25.23
CA LEU A 578 -6.63 12.62 24.19
C LEU A 578 -6.46 13.37 22.87
N HIS A 579 -5.67 14.45 22.87
CA HIS A 579 -5.53 15.36 21.73
C HIS A 579 -4.90 14.74 20.46
N GLN A 580 -4.42 13.49 20.53
CA GLN A 580 -3.92 12.76 19.36
C GLN A 580 -4.97 11.82 18.75
N LEU A 581 -6.15 11.66 19.37
CA LEU A 581 -7.12 10.66 18.93
C LEU A 581 -7.67 10.99 17.54
N GLU A 582 -7.51 10.04 16.61
CA GLU A 582 -7.94 10.13 15.21
C GLU A 582 -9.11 9.16 14.94
N TYR A 583 -9.07 7.97 15.54
CA TYR A 583 -10.07 6.91 15.37
C TYR A 583 -10.66 6.53 16.72
N PHE A 584 -11.97 6.74 16.86
CA PHE A 584 -12.69 6.42 18.08
C PHE A 584 -13.97 5.63 17.75
N ASP A 585 -14.03 4.39 18.22
CA ASP A 585 -15.17 3.50 17.99
C ASP A 585 -15.69 2.98 19.33
N LEU A 586 -16.92 3.39 19.65
CA LEU A 586 -17.71 2.97 20.80
C LEU A 586 -19.06 2.37 20.36
N SER A 587 -19.15 1.88 19.13
CA SER A 587 -20.37 1.29 18.62
C SER A 587 -20.81 0.07 19.44
N ARG A 588 -22.10 -0.30 19.41
CA ARG A 588 -22.65 -1.48 20.11
C ARG A 588 -22.34 -1.45 21.61
N ASN A 589 -22.73 -0.37 22.28
CA ASN A 589 -22.57 -0.19 23.72
C ASN A 589 -23.90 0.27 24.33
N LYS A 590 -23.86 0.85 25.53
CA LYS A 590 -25.03 1.39 26.24
C LYS A 590 -24.86 2.88 26.56
N VAL A 591 -24.10 3.60 25.71
CA VAL A 591 -23.82 5.02 25.92
C VAL A 591 -25.11 5.80 25.80
N PHE A 592 -25.48 6.55 26.84
CA PHE A 592 -26.70 7.36 26.85
C PHE A 592 -26.44 8.86 26.67
N LEU A 593 -25.21 9.32 26.93
CA LEU A 593 -24.84 10.73 26.85
C LEU A 593 -23.45 10.92 26.25
N VAL A 594 -23.34 11.88 25.33
CA VAL A 594 -22.07 12.35 24.78
C VAL A 594 -21.63 13.62 25.52
N PRO A 595 -20.47 13.64 26.21
CA PRO A 595 -20.09 14.78 27.03
C PRO A 595 -19.67 15.99 26.18
N PHE A 596 -20.02 17.20 26.62
CA PHE A 596 -19.80 18.44 25.86
C PHE A 596 -18.33 18.71 25.52
N ASN A 597 -17.37 18.18 26.30
CA ASN A 597 -15.96 18.37 26.07
C ASN A 597 -15.33 17.37 25.10
N LEU A 598 -16.06 16.34 24.64
CA LEU A 598 -15.61 15.44 23.58
C LEU A 598 -15.26 16.20 22.29
N ALA A 599 -15.94 17.32 22.06
CA ALA A 599 -15.67 18.23 20.96
C ALA A 599 -14.27 18.88 20.97
N LYS A 600 -13.48 18.73 22.05
CA LYS A 600 -12.08 19.17 22.08
C LYS A 600 -11.12 18.23 21.33
N LEU A 601 -11.60 17.05 20.93
CA LEU A 601 -10.84 16.06 20.17
C LEU A 601 -10.71 16.47 18.69
N ASN A 602 -9.96 17.55 18.48
CA ASN A 602 -9.84 18.24 17.21
C ASN A 602 -9.11 17.46 16.10
N LYS A 603 -8.52 16.31 16.41
CA LYS A 603 -7.87 15.41 15.45
C LYS A 603 -8.73 14.22 15.01
N ILE A 604 -9.93 14.04 15.58
CA ILE A 604 -10.77 12.90 15.19
C ILE A 604 -11.14 13.01 13.71
N ILE A 605 -10.87 11.92 13.00
CA ILE A 605 -11.18 11.71 11.58
C ILE A 605 -12.37 10.76 11.45
N HIS A 606 -12.46 9.77 12.34
CA HIS A 606 -13.48 8.72 12.35
C HIS A 606 -14.08 8.59 13.75
N LEU A 607 -15.39 8.79 13.86
CA LEU A 607 -16.15 8.60 15.09
C LEU A 607 -17.33 7.66 14.82
N ASP A 608 -17.37 6.54 15.53
CA ASP A 608 -18.49 5.61 15.50
C ASP A 608 -19.09 5.47 16.89
N LEU A 609 -20.36 5.89 17.01
CA LEU A 609 -21.18 5.82 18.21
C LEU A 609 -22.50 5.06 17.92
N SER A 610 -22.54 4.29 16.84
CA SER A 610 -23.73 3.56 16.42
C SER A 610 -24.15 2.47 17.42
N TYR A 611 -25.39 2.01 17.38
CA TYR A 611 -25.91 0.96 18.28
C TYR A 611 -25.67 1.30 19.77
N ASN A 612 -26.14 2.47 20.18
CA ASN A 612 -26.11 2.94 21.56
C ASN A 612 -27.52 3.43 21.96
N VAL A 613 -27.64 4.17 23.08
CA VAL A 613 -28.92 4.73 23.57
C VAL A 613 -28.83 6.25 23.71
N ILE A 614 -28.09 6.91 22.81
CA ILE A 614 -27.85 8.35 22.84
C ILE A 614 -29.13 9.08 22.45
N MET A 615 -29.62 9.96 23.33
CA MET A 615 -30.85 10.74 23.11
C MET A 615 -30.60 12.10 22.46
N GLU A 616 -29.45 12.72 22.76
CA GLU A 616 -29.08 14.04 22.24
C GLU A 616 -27.56 14.19 22.07
N LEU A 617 -27.16 15.11 21.18
CA LEU A 617 -25.77 15.53 20.99
C LEU A 617 -25.56 16.91 21.62
N PRO A 618 -24.41 17.17 22.28
CA PRO A 618 -24.13 18.48 22.86
C PRO A 618 -23.94 19.56 21.78
N GLU A 619 -24.34 20.81 22.05
CA GLU A 619 -24.16 21.92 21.08
C GLU A 619 -22.70 22.14 20.64
N SER A 620 -21.75 21.77 21.50
CA SER A 620 -20.31 21.87 21.23
C SER A 620 -19.80 20.89 20.18
N PHE A 621 -20.57 19.88 19.77
CA PHE A 621 -20.17 18.84 18.82
C PHE A 621 -19.72 19.40 17.45
N ASN A 622 -20.09 20.65 17.17
CA ASN A 622 -19.68 21.45 16.02
C ASN A 622 -18.18 21.75 15.87
N ARG A 623 -17.32 21.39 16.83
CA ARG A 623 -15.86 21.70 16.79
C ARG A 623 -14.98 20.58 16.25
N LEU A 624 -15.57 19.49 15.79
CA LEU A 624 -14.85 18.35 15.21
C LEU A 624 -14.48 18.62 13.74
N ASP A 625 -13.65 19.65 13.51
CA ASP A 625 -13.38 20.22 12.19
C ASP A 625 -12.68 19.27 11.20
N HIS A 626 -12.04 18.20 11.69
CA HIS A 626 -11.33 17.20 10.89
C HIS A 626 -12.13 15.91 10.66
N LEU A 627 -13.35 15.82 11.22
CA LEU A 627 -14.18 14.63 11.12
C LEU A 627 -14.57 14.37 9.65
N THR A 628 -14.33 13.15 9.19
CA THR A 628 -14.66 12.72 7.81
C THR A 628 -15.72 11.62 7.78
N TYR A 629 -15.79 10.81 8.84
CA TYR A 629 -16.75 9.74 9.03
C TYR A 629 -17.42 9.89 10.39
N LEU A 630 -18.76 9.96 10.40
CA LEU A 630 -19.57 9.96 11.61
C LEU A 630 -20.71 8.96 11.45
N ASP A 631 -20.74 7.97 12.34
CA ASP A 631 -21.86 7.04 12.47
C ASP A 631 -22.54 7.18 13.83
N LEU A 632 -23.83 7.50 13.77
CA LEU A 632 -24.73 7.67 14.90
C LEU A 632 -25.99 6.80 14.72
N SER A 633 -25.95 5.84 13.79
CA SER A 633 -27.10 4.98 13.51
C SER A 633 -27.48 4.11 14.71
N HIS A 634 -28.72 3.63 14.76
CA HIS A 634 -29.23 2.80 15.87
C HIS A 634 -29.00 3.47 17.24
N ASN A 635 -29.56 4.67 17.39
CA ASN A 635 -29.59 5.43 18.65
C ASN A 635 -31.02 5.94 18.90
N GLU A 636 -31.20 6.77 19.92
CA GLU A 636 -32.50 7.32 20.33
C GLU A 636 -32.59 8.83 20.03
N LEU A 637 -31.86 9.32 19.02
CA LEU A 637 -31.78 10.75 18.71
C LEU A 637 -33.14 11.27 18.21
N THR A 638 -33.66 12.29 18.88
CA THR A 638 -34.91 12.96 18.48
C THR A 638 -34.67 14.27 17.72
N VAL A 639 -33.52 14.91 17.96
CA VAL A 639 -33.14 16.19 17.35
C VAL A 639 -31.62 16.26 17.12
N LEU A 640 -31.22 17.02 16.11
CA LEU A 640 -29.83 17.39 15.86
C LEU A 640 -29.58 18.86 16.23
N PRO A 641 -28.38 19.26 16.67
CA PRO A 641 -28.10 20.63 17.08
C PRO A 641 -28.22 21.61 15.90
N GLU A 642 -29.30 22.40 15.88
CA GLU A 642 -29.69 23.24 14.74
C GLU A 642 -28.71 24.36 14.40
N GLN A 643 -28.02 24.92 15.40
CA GLN A 643 -27.32 26.20 15.20
C GLN A 643 -25.95 26.06 14.50
N ARG A 644 -25.35 24.85 14.43
CA ARG A 644 -23.94 24.72 13.99
C ARG A 644 -23.52 23.35 13.41
N ILE A 645 -24.43 22.47 12.99
CA ILE A 645 -24.03 21.19 12.37
C ILE A 645 -23.23 21.39 11.07
N ASP A 646 -23.42 22.53 10.40
CA ASP A 646 -22.67 22.99 9.22
C ASP A 646 -21.15 23.12 9.48
N ALA A 647 -20.74 23.24 10.74
CA ALA A 647 -19.33 23.29 11.12
C ALA A 647 -18.59 21.96 10.94
N LEU A 648 -19.32 20.83 10.82
CA LEU A 648 -18.76 19.53 10.43
C LEU A 648 -18.41 19.46 8.93
N ALA A 649 -17.93 20.56 8.35
CA ALA A 649 -17.75 20.76 6.92
C ALA A 649 -16.76 19.76 6.26
N SER A 650 -15.98 19.03 7.05
CA SER A 650 -15.06 18.00 6.59
C SER A 650 -15.71 16.63 6.36
N VAL A 651 -16.93 16.41 6.86
CA VAL A 651 -17.61 15.11 6.81
C VAL A 651 -17.91 14.71 5.36
N LEU A 652 -17.53 13.47 5.04
CA LEU A 652 -17.76 12.80 3.76
C LEU A 652 -18.87 11.75 3.88
N LYS A 653 -18.96 11.08 5.02
CA LYS A 653 -19.96 10.05 5.33
C LYS A 653 -20.63 10.36 6.65
N LEU A 654 -21.95 10.49 6.61
CA LEU A 654 -22.79 10.70 7.78
C LEU A 654 -23.91 9.66 7.79
N ASN A 655 -23.94 8.83 8.82
CA ASN A 655 -24.99 7.84 9.03
C ASN A 655 -25.79 8.19 10.29
N LEU A 656 -27.08 8.43 10.11
CA LEU A 656 -28.06 8.78 11.13
C LEU A 656 -29.24 7.79 11.13
N SER A 657 -29.12 6.66 10.43
CA SER A 657 -30.23 5.73 10.26
C SER A 657 -30.69 5.11 11.57
N THR A 658 -31.94 4.64 11.60
CA THR A 658 -32.51 3.97 12.78
C THR A 658 -32.42 4.86 14.04
N ASN A 659 -32.99 6.06 13.96
CA ASN A 659 -33.16 7.02 15.06
C ASN A 659 -34.62 7.50 15.12
N HIS A 660 -34.89 8.57 15.86
CA HIS A 660 -36.21 9.19 16.05
C HIS A 660 -36.28 10.65 15.53
N LEU A 661 -35.50 10.96 14.49
CA LEU A 661 -35.43 12.31 13.94
C LEU A 661 -36.70 12.65 13.16
N MET A 662 -37.44 13.65 13.63
CA MET A 662 -38.68 14.12 12.97
C MET A 662 -38.42 15.17 11.89
N ASP A 663 -37.37 15.97 12.05
CA ASP A 663 -37.02 17.10 11.18
C ASP A 663 -35.63 16.94 10.57
N PHE A 664 -35.51 17.33 9.30
CA PHE A 664 -34.22 17.42 8.63
C PHE A 664 -33.61 18.82 8.86
N PRO A 665 -32.49 18.97 9.60
CA PRO A 665 -31.92 20.28 9.89
C PRO A 665 -31.37 20.93 8.62
N ILE A 666 -31.90 22.11 8.24
CA ILE A 666 -31.48 22.86 7.05
C ILE A 666 -29.96 23.15 7.07
N ALA A 667 -29.37 23.32 8.26
CA ALA A 667 -27.93 23.52 8.43
C ALA A 667 -27.08 22.34 7.90
N LEU A 668 -27.59 21.10 7.87
CA LEU A 668 -26.89 19.93 7.33
C LEU A 668 -26.68 20.06 5.81
N CYS A 669 -27.59 20.74 5.10
CA CYS A 669 -27.45 20.99 3.66
C CYS A 669 -26.19 21.83 3.29
N PHE A 670 -25.49 22.39 4.27
CA PHE A 670 -24.26 23.16 4.06
C PHE A 670 -22.98 22.29 4.13
N LEU A 671 -23.09 21.00 4.41
CA LEU A 671 -21.98 20.04 4.37
C LEU A 671 -21.57 19.74 2.91
N TYR A 672 -20.91 20.71 2.27
CA TYR A 672 -20.61 20.68 0.84
C TYR A 672 -19.66 19.55 0.41
N ARG A 673 -18.96 18.90 1.34
CA ARG A 673 -18.07 17.75 1.07
C ARG A 673 -18.78 16.40 1.23
N LEU A 674 -19.99 16.37 1.75
CA LEU A 674 -20.73 15.14 2.03
C LEU A 674 -20.97 14.37 0.74
N GLN A 675 -20.60 13.08 0.76
CA GLN A 675 -20.72 12.13 -0.34
C GLN A 675 -21.78 11.07 -0.06
N HIS A 676 -21.89 10.64 1.20
CA HIS A 676 -22.86 9.63 1.61
C HIS A 676 -23.64 10.13 2.81
N LEU A 677 -24.97 10.10 2.67
CA LEU A 677 -25.90 10.48 3.72
C LEU A 677 -26.98 9.40 3.87
N ASP A 678 -27.07 8.83 5.06
CA ASP A 678 -28.09 7.86 5.41
C ASP A 678 -28.96 8.40 6.56
N PHE A 679 -30.25 8.57 6.26
CA PHE A 679 -31.32 9.00 7.16
C PHE A 679 -32.43 7.94 7.25
N SER A 680 -32.19 6.72 6.78
CA SER A 680 -33.19 5.67 6.74
C SER A 680 -33.73 5.30 8.13
N GLN A 681 -34.92 4.71 8.20
CA GLN A 681 -35.54 4.25 9.46
C GLN A 681 -35.64 5.38 10.52
N ASN A 682 -36.04 6.59 10.12
CA ASN A 682 -36.30 7.72 11.01
C ASN A 682 -37.79 8.12 10.95
N ASP A 683 -38.17 9.22 11.59
CA ASP A 683 -39.55 9.70 11.65
C ASP A 683 -39.76 10.96 10.76
N LEU A 684 -38.95 11.12 9.71
CA LEU A 684 -38.88 12.33 8.90
C LEU A 684 -40.13 12.51 8.04
N ALA A 685 -40.79 13.67 8.12
CA ALA A 685 -41.98 13.97 7.31
C ALA A 685 -41.68 14.77 6.03
N VAL A 686 -40.62 15.60 6.03
CA VAL A 686 -40.34 16.55 4.95
C VAL A 686 -38.84 16.63 4.65
N ILE A 687 -38.48 16.58 3.37
CA ILE A 687 -37.12 16.90 2.90
C ILE A 687 -37.07 18.39 2.46
N PRO A 688 -36.12 19.20 2.93
CA PRO A 688 -36.04 20.62 2.57
C PRO A 688 -35.54 20.85 1.14
N GLU A 689 -36.01 21.91 0.49
CA GLU A 689 -35.56 22.36 -0.85
C GLU A 689 -34.06 22.70 -0.91
N GLN A 690 -33.43 22.92 0.24
CA GLN A 690 -32.00 23.21 0.37
C GLN A 690 -31.12 21.96 0.18
N ILE A 691 -31.68 20.74 0.12
CA ILE A 691 -30.93 19.47 -0.07
C ILE A 691 -30.01 19.52 -1.30
N VAL A 692 -30.40 20.25 -2.35
CA VAL A 692 -29.61 20.50 -3.57
C VAL A 692 -28.24 21.15 -3.34
N ARG A 693 -28.01 21.72 -2.14
CA ARG A 693 -26.72 22.33 -1.77
C ARG A 693 -25.63 21.29 -1.48
N LEU A 694 -25.99 20.03 -1.24
CA LEU A 694 -25.06 18.91 -1.08
C LEU A 694 -24.50 18.48 -2.46
N LYS A 695 -23.68 19.35 -3.07
CA LYS A 695 -23.25 19.23 -4.48
C LYS A 695 -22.41 18.00 -4.80
N ASN A 696 -21.78 17.40 -3.80
CA ASN A 696 -20.92 16.23 -3.94
C ASN A 696 -21.58 14.94 -3.44
N LEU A 697 -22.88 14.98 -3.12
CA LEU A 697 -23.59 13.82 -2.60
C LEU A 697 -23.77 12.77 -3.72
N GLU A 698 -23.27 11.57 -3.46
CA GLU A 698 -23.27 10.43 -4.36
C GLU A 698 -24.35 9.41 -3.96
N THR A 699 -24.58 9.21 -2.66
CA THR A 699 -25.63 8.33 -2.15
C THR A 699 -26.48 9.04 -1.10
N LEU A 700 -27.80 8.90 -1.22
CA LEU A 700 -28.77 9.45 -0.30
C LEU A 700 -29.83 8.40 0.03
N ASP A 701 -29.95 8.06 1.30
CA ASP A 701 -30.92 7.06 1.76
C ASP A 701 -31.92 7.70 2.74
N PHE A 702 -33.20 7.57 2.38
CA PHE A 702 -34.36 7.97 3.18
C PHE A 702 -35.36 6.82 3.33
N HIS A 703 -34.96 5.58 3.06
CA HIS A 703 -35.80 4.38 3.24
C HIS A 703 -36.49 4.37 4.61
N ASP A 704 -37.72 3.88 4.69
CA ASP A 704 -38.50 3.74 5.94
C ASP A 704 -38.58 5.04 6.76
N ASN A 705 -39.32 6.02 6.22
CA ASN A 705 -39.58 7.31 6.86
C ASN A 705 -41.05 7.73 6.65
N LEU A 706 -41.45 8.93 7.09
CA LEU A 706 -42.81 9.44 6.97
C LEU A 706 -42.97 10.47 5.84
N ILE A 707 -42.08 10.47 4.84
CA ILE A 707 -42.02 11.51 3.81
C ILE A 707 -43.22 11.44 2.88
N GLU A 708 -43.96 12.54 2.75
CA GLU A 708 -45.17 12.59 1.90
C GLU A 708 -44.89 13.09 0.47
N SER A 709 -43.82 13.84 0.28
CA SER A 709 -43.44 14.39 -1.03
C SER A 709 -41.95 14.66 -1.15
N LEU A 710 -41.43 14.60 -2.38
CA LEU A 710 -40.05 14.94 -2.69
C LEU A 710 -39.95 16.36 -3.27
N PRO A 711 -38.96 17.18 -2.84
CA PRO A 711 -38.77 18.52 -3.40
C PRO A 711 -38.25 18.45 -4.85
N GLU A 712 -38.71 19.36 -5.72
CA GLU A 712 -38.27 19.41 -7.12
C GLU A 712 -36.76 19.71 -7.25
N SER A 713 -36.15 20.36 -6.25
CA SER A 713 -34.72 20.62 -6.22
C SER A 713 -33.84 19.36 -6.16
N LEU A 714 -34.35 18.24 -5.64
CA LEU A 714 -33.64 16.95 -5.61
C LEU A 714 -33.25 16.50 -7.03
N LEU A 715 -34.11 16.77 -8.02
CA LEU A 715 -33.88 16.47 -9.45
C LEU A 715 -32.66 17.19 -10.06
N LYS A 716 -32.12 18.21 -9.37
CA LYS A 716 -30.99 19.02 -9.85
C LYS A 716 -29.62 18.48 -9.38
N MET A 717 -29.61 17.41 -8.57
CA MET A 717 -28.39 16.83 -8.02
C MET A 717 -27.68 15.95 -9.05
N LYS A 718 -26.66 16.52 -9.71
CA LYS A 718 -25.97 15.88 -10.86
C LYS A 718 -25.01 14.75 -10.52
N VAL A 719 -24.56 14.69 -9.27
CA VAL A 719 -23.56 13.72 -8.79
C VAL A 719 -24.23 12.52 -8.09
N LEU A 720 -25.53 12.66 -7.76
CA LEU A 720 -26.28 11.62 -7.08
C LEU A 720 -26.38 10.39 -7.98
N SER A 721 -25.90 9.27 -7.45
CA SER A 721 -25.78 7.98 -8.13
C SER A 721 -26.74 6.94 -7.54
N LYS A 722 -27.10 7.08 -6.26
CA LYS A 722 -28.07 6.22 -5.58
C LYS A 722 -29.00 7.06 -4.71
N LEU A 723 -30.31 6.81 -4.85
CA LEU A 723 -31.36 7.40 -4.05
C LEU A 723 -32.31 6.30 -3.60
N ASP A 724 -32.48 6.13 -2.30
CA ASP A 724 -33.53 5.29 -1.75
C ASP A 724 -34.57 6.13 -1.03
N VAL A 725 -35.83 6.02 -1.48
CA VAL A 725 -37.01 6.65 -0.90
C VAL A 725 -38.15 5.63 -0.75
N SER A 726 -37.81 4.33 -0.71
CA SER A 726 -38.75 3.24 -0.45
C SER A 726 -39.36 3.34 0.95
N ASP A 727 -40.48 2.65 1.17
CA ASP A 727 -41.12 2.56 2.49
C ASP A 727 -41.43 3.94 3.12
N ASN A 728 -41.90 4.89 2.30
CA ASN A 728 -42.30 6.23 2.74
C ASN A 728 -43.82 6.45 2.52
N LYS A 729 -44.31 7.68 2.61
CA LYS A 729 -45.72 8.04 2.35
C LYS A 729 -45.89 8.82 1.04
N ILE A 730 -44.99 8.64 0.07
CA ILE A 730 -44.98 9.45 -1.16
C ILE A 730 -46.10 8.98 -2.10
N GLN A 731 -47.15 9.78 -2.21
CA GLN A 731 -48.27 9.48 -3.11
C GLN A 731 -47.97 9.85 -4.56
N PHE A 732 -47.28 10.98 -4.77
CA PHE A 732 -46.97 11.50 -6.10
C PHE A 732 -45.49 11.86 -6.19
N PHE A 733 -44.79 11.17 -7.09
CA PHE A 733 -43.42 11.52 -7.43
C PHE A 733 -43.39 12.70 -8.42
N PRO A 734 -42.36 13.57 -8.38
CA PRO A 734 -42.21 14.67 -9.33
C PRO A 734 -42.29 14.21 -10.80
N LEU A 735 -43.02 14.93 -11.65
CA LEU A 735 -43.26 14.56 -13.07
C LEU A 735 -41.97 14.38 -13.90
N LYS A 736 -40.84 14.91 -13.42
CA LYS A 736 -39.53 14.87 -14.10
C LYS A 736 -38.52 13.96 -13.40
N MET A 737 -38.97 12.98 -12.60
CA MET A 737 -38.09 12.00 -11.96
C MET A 737 -37.20 11.24 -12.95
N ASP A 738 -37.68 11.00 -14.18
CA ASP A 738 -36.90 10.33 -15.24
C ASP A 738 -35.57 11.04 -15.56
N LEU A 739 -35.45 12.34 -15.30
CA LEU A 739 -34.19 13.07 -15.47
C LEU A 739 -33.11 12.55 -14.52
N LEU A 740 -33.49 12.26 -13.28
CA LEU A 740 -32.59 11.74 -12.25
C LEU A 740 -32.28 10.25 -12.51
N SER A 741 -33.27 9.47 -12.95
CA SER A 741 -33.13 8.05 -13.30
C SER A 741 -32.11 7.77 -14.41
N SER A 742 -31.73 8.79 -15.19
CA SER A 742 -30.74 8.64 -16.28
C SER A 742 -29.31 8.41 -15.79
N HIS A 743 -29.00 8.80 -14.55
CA HIS A 743 -27.66 8.67 -13.95
C HIS A 743 -27.68 8.26 -12.47
N CYS A 744 -28.86 8.07 -11.89
CA CYS A 744 -29.07 7.66 -10.51
C CYS A 744 -29.91 6.38 -10.47
N GLU A 745 -29.47 5.39 -9.71
CA GLU A 745 -30.29 4.25 -9.27
C GLU A 745 -31.29 4.76 -8.23
N ILE A 746 -32.59 4.59 -8.49
CA ILE A 746 -33.65 5.11 -7.61
C ILE A 746 -34.53 3.95 -7.14
N ASN A 747 -34.50 3.68 -5.84
CA ASN A 747 -35.48 2.80 -5.20
C ASN A 747 -36.66 3.63 -4.68
N LYS A 748 -37.87 3.24 -5.08
CA LYS A 748 -39.13 3.92 -4.77
C LYS A 748 -40.24 2.93 -4.38
N GLU A 749 -39.85 1.68 -4.08
CA GLU A 749 -40.79 0.60 -3.83
C GLU A 749 -41.54 0.77 -2.51
N ASP A 750 -42.64 0.02 -2.38
CA ASP A 750 -43.33 -0.29 -1.12
C ASP A 750 -43.62 0.88 -0.17
N GLN A 751 -44.08 2.04 -0.67
CA GLN A 751 -44.48 3.27 0.06
C GLN A 751 -45.45 3.06 1.26
N ASN A 752 -44.96 2.38 2.29
CA ASN A 752 -45.64 1.86 3.44
C ASN A 752 -44.59 1.63 4.54
N PRO A 753 -44.22 2.68 5.29
CA PRO A 753 -43.18 2.60 6.32
C PRO A 753 -43.49 1.50 7.33
N TYR A 754 -42.45 0.76 7.71
CA TYR A 754 -42.50 -0.29 8.73
C TYR A 754 -42.78 0.31 10.12
N LYS A 755 -42.33 1.55 10.38
CA LYS A 755 -42.63 2.31 11.60
C LYS A 755 -44.05 2.89 11.60
N ALA A 756 -45.06 2.04 11.73
CA ALA A 756 -46.41 2.46 12.14
C ALA A 756 -46.62 2.23 13.65
N ARG A 757 -46.02 3.06 14.52
CA ARG A 757 -46.36 3.11 15.95
C ARG A 757 -47.44 4.17 16.20
N THR A 758 -48.67 3.69 16.36
CA THR A 758 -49.78 4.27 17.14
C THR A 758 -49.67 5.74 17.56
N SER A 759 -50.46 6.58 16.90
CA SER A 759 -51.02 7.79 17.51
C SER A 759 -52.03 7.37 18.59
N SER A 760 -51.56 6.95 19.77
CA SER A 760 -52.39 6.71 20.96
C SER A 760 -51.55 6.60 22.25
N LEU A 761 -50.79 7.65 22.58
CA LEU A 761 -50.25 7.86 23.94
C LEU A 761 -50.39 9.34 24.30
N VAL A 762 -51.63 9.83 24.25
CA VAL A 762 -52.08 10.98 25.05
C VAL A 762 -53.46 10.60 25.59
N GLU A 763 -53.48 9.82 26.66
CA GLU A 763 -54.46 9.82 27.73
C GLU A 763 -54.06 8.71 28.73
N ASN A 764 -54.14 9.02 30.02
CA ASN A 764 -53.77 8.18 31.18
C ASN A 764 -52.32 8.29 31.66
N TYR A 765 -51.92 9.51 32.03
CA TYR A 765 -51.23 9.69 33.31
C TYR A 765 -52.30 10.06 34.34
N MET A 766 -52.74 9.10 35.14
CA MET A 766 -53.19 9.23 36.55
C MET A 766 -53.49 7.81 37.05
N ASP A 767 -52.50 7.14 37.65
CA ASP A 767 -52.59 6.80 39.08
C ASP A 767 -51.26 6.19 39.54
N TYR A 768 -50.80 6.72 40.66
CA TYR A 768 -49.75 6.12 41.47
C TYR A 768 -50.35 4.97 42.30
N ASP A 769 -49.44 4.11 42.74
CA ASP A 769 -49.52 3.24 43.90
C ASP A 769 -49.91 1.76 43.69
N GLU A 770 -48.96 0.96 44.21
CA GLU A 770 -49.19 -0.21 45.05
C GLU A 770 -49.27 -1.62 44.44
N LEU A 771 -48.33 -2.45 44.95
CA LEU A 771 -48.41 -3.87 45.28
C LEU A 771 -47.63 -4.86 44.39
N ASP A 772 -46.44 -5.14 44.92
CA ASP A 772 -45.90 -6.47 45.25
C ASP A 772 -46.83 -7.70 45.12
N GLU A 773 -46.11 -8.80 44.84
CA GLU A 773 -46.35 -10.19 45.25
C GLU A 773 -47.29 -11.11 44.43
N ASP A 774 -46.71 -12.30 44.21
CA ASP A 774 -47.34 -13.63 44.17
C ASP A 774 -47.62 -14.35 42.83
N ARG A 775 -46.83 -15.43 42.68
CA ARG A 775 -47.14 -16.81 42.22
C ARG A 775 -46.92 -17.12 40.74
N GLU A 776 -45.95 -17.98 40.42
CA GLU A 776 -45.89 -19.44 40.61
C GLU A 776 -46.90 -20.23 39.76
N ASP A 777 -46.29 -21.00 38.85
CA ASP A 777 -46.56 -22.38 38.48
C ASP A 777 -47.65 -22.79 37.48
N ASN A 778 -47.20 -23.78 36.69
CA ASN A 778 -47.93 -24.78 35.90
C ASN A 778 -48.44 -24.33 34.53
N ASP A 779 -48.33 -25.11 33.46
CA ASP A 779 -47.72 -26.42 33.24
C ASP A 779 -47.78 -26.69 31.73
N THR A 780 -46.82 -27.49 31.26
CA THR A 780 -46.90 -28.50 30.20
C THR A 780 -47.70 -28.31 28.88
N GLU A 781 -47.02 -28.79 27.84
CA GLU A 781 -47.50 -29.72 26.80
C GLU A 781 -47.84 -29.24 25.38
N LYS A 782 -47.12 -29.89 24.45
CA LYS A 782 -47.55 -30.40 23.14
C LYS A 782 -47.56 -29.45 21.94
N TYR A 783 -46.43 -29.51 21.24
CA TYR A 783 -46.39 -29.66 19.79
C TYR A 783 -47.17 -30.91 19.35
N ASP A 784 -48.09 -30.77 18.39
CA ASP A 784 -47.95 -31.46 17.10
C ASP A 784 -49.04 -31.07 16.07
N ASN A 785 -48.58 -31.05 14.82
CA ASN A 785 -49.27 -31.28 13.55
C ASN A 785 -50.16 -30.19 12.92
N GLU A 786 -49.71 -29.73 11.76
CA GLU A 786 -50.27 -30.14 10.46
C GLU A 786 -49.20 -29.89 9.37
N SER A 787 -48.72 -30.92 8.66
CA SER A 787 -49.28 -31.42 7.38
C SER A 787 -48.85 -30.53 6.20
N VAL A 788 -48.36 -30.98 5.03
CA VAL A 788 -48.56 -32.23 4.29
C VAL A 788 -47.55 -32.26 3.12
N ASP A 789 -47.05 -33.48 2.85
CA ASP A 789 -46.66 -34.09 1.56
C ASP A 789 -45.74 -33.37 0.57
N SER A 790 -44.82 -34.03 -0.14
CA SER A 790 -44.70 -35.42 -0.61
C SER A 790 -43.29 -35.50 -1.27
N THR A 791 -42.59 -36.59 -1.55
CA THR A 791 -42.96 -37.97 -1.91
C THR A 791 -41.62 -38.76 -1.98
N ILE A 792 -41.60 -40.01 -1.46
CA ILE A 792 -41.17 -41.26 -2.18
C ILE A 792 -39.70 -41.31 -2.69
N VAL A 793 -38.82 -42.29 -2.41
CA VAL A 793 -38.99 -43.69 -1.99
C VAL A 793 -37.63 -44.38 -1.71
N GLU A 794 -37.67 -45.39 -0.83
CA GLU A 794 -36.77 -46.57 -0.73
C GLU A 794 -35.27 -46.37 -0.43
N LYS A 795 -34.53 -47.20 0.31
CA LYS A 795 -34.68 -48.59 0.78
C LYS A 795 -33.63 -48.80 1.89
N SER A 796 -34.04 -49.17 3.09
CA SER A 796 -33.82 -50.51 3.69
C SER A 796 -32.47 -50.81 4.37
N LYS A 797 -32.61 -51.44 5.56
CA LYS A 797 -31.70 -52.35 6.30
C LYS A 797 -30.65 -51.68 7.20
N SER A 798 -30.84 -51.58 8.52
CA SER A 798 -31.02 -52.59 9.59
C SER A 798 -29.72 -53.00 10.30
N ARG A 799 -29.78 -52.97 11.64
CA ARG A 799 -29.02 -53.70 12.69
C ARG A 799 -27.72 -53.08 13.22
N SER A 800 -27.76 -52.62 14.48
CA SER A 800 -27.35 -53.36 15.69
C SER A 800 -27.70 -52.49 16.93
N LYS A 801 -28.62 -52.86 17.82
CA LYS A 801 -28.51 -53.77 18.97
C LYS A 801 -27.29 -53.56 19.90
N THR A 802 -27.57 -52.82 20.99
CA THR A 802 -27.39 -53.18 22.41
C THR A 802 -25.99 -53.48 22.98
N LYS A 803 -25.56 -52.68 23.97
CA LYS A 803 -25.52 -52.98 25.44
C LYS A 803 -24.67 -51.90 26.14
N LYS A 804 -25.26 -51.05 27.00
CA LYS A 804 -25.16 -51.12 28.48
C LYS A 804 -23.77 -51.57 29.01
N LYS A 805 -22.93 -50.61 29.40
CA LYS A 805 -22.67 -50.27 30.81
C LYS A 805 -22.09 -48.87 30.91
#